data_AF-A0A3D5SHJ8-F1
#
_entry.id   AF-A0A3D5SHJ8-F1
#
_cell.length_a   1.000
_cell.length_b   1.000
_cell.length_c   1.000
_cell.angle_alpha   90.00
_cell.angle_beta   90.00
_cell.angle_gamma   90.00
#
_symmetry.space_group_name_H-M   'P 1'
#
loop_
_entity.id
_entity.type
_entity.pdbx_description
1 polymer ?
#
loop_
_entity_poly.entity_id
_entity_poly.type
_entity_poly.pdbx_seq_one_letter_code
_entity_poly.pdbx_strand_id
1 'polypeptide(L)'
;MVVPGRWWRVIQTLDTITPGARDYSEKSRYSKTIRKDNASWGDVPKNEGELAHRDSDMTCVSCHSSWVTSCFGCHLSMQANRKMPNRHNEGGDSRNFTQYNFQVLRDDIFMLGRDGTVTGNRVAPVRSSSAILVSSQNQNREWIYSQQQTTSAEGFAGQAFNTHVPHTVRATETKTCSDCHVSAKNDNNAWLAQLLLQGTNFVNFMGRYVYVAAGDALEAVVATEQSEPQAVFGSTLQRVAYPDNYEKFVRGGSELTTAYEHVGNPRVLQVQLRGEYAYVAAGEGGLRVYDVAQIDQKGFSERITTAPVSRFGQKFWVKTRYATAVAAPTTLAVDPARYRLKTNGPMIDPGSAGKLTGETRKQLLNEEQPIHPLYAYLYVVDKYEGLILVNAATLLDGDPLNNYLKRALDPAKYANGAFNPGGALDDANNIAIAGHYAYVTTGHGLVVVDIDDPLHPGIVKRIAAPELRNPRAIAVQFRYGFIVDDDGMKVLDTSFPGSPKLIKGGFISLAGARDVYVARTYAYVANGKEGIAIIDVEQPEKPRLDQIYNADGKLNDTHQVKVAMTNASLFAYVADGRNGLRILQLTSPETMPEYAGFSPRPRPALIATFKTKGEALAISKPLDRDRAVDESGNQISVFGRRGARPFNFDEMLRMLRTNDGKGDWFTVTDAPLNPPKS
;
A
#
# COMPACT_ATOMS: atom_id res chain seq x y z
N MET A 1 0.38 27.62 -30.01
CA MET A 1 1.13 27.28 -31.25
C MET A 1 0.57 28.20 -32.32
N VAL A 2 1.30 29.15 -32.91
CA VAL A 2 2.32 28.90 -33.95
C VAL A 2 3.23 30.13 -34.07
N VAL A 3 4.54 29.92 -34.25
CA VAL A 3 5.48 30.97 -34.68
C VAL A 3 5.38 31.06 -36.22
N PRO A 4 5.13 32.24 -36.82
CA PRO A 4 5.04 32.39 -38.27
C PRO A 4 6.26 31.79 -39.00
N GLY A 5 6.01 31.06 -40.08
CA GLY A 5 7.06 30.41 -40.87
C GLY A 5 7.61 29.09 -40.32
N ARG A 6 7.17 28.65 -39.13
CA ARG A 6 7.49 27.31 -38.60
C ARG A 6 6.36 26.33 -38.86
N TRP A 7 6.72 25.16 -39.39
CA TRP A 7 5.82 24.02 -39.57
C TRP A 7 6.41 22.78 -38.92
N TRP A 8 5.54 21.87 -38.47
CA TRP A 8 5.91 20.56 -37.95
C TRP A 8 5.06 19.52 -38.67
N ARG A 9 5.69 18.41 -39.05
CA ARG A 9 4.97 17.27 -39.61
C ARG A 9 4.32 16.48 -38.47
N VAL A 10 3.01 16.26 -38.56
CA VAL A 10 2.28 15.42 -37.62
C VAL A 10 2.19 14.01 -38.20
N ILE A 11 2.93 13.08 -37.62
CA ILE A 11 2.91 11.66 -38.00
C ILE A 11 1.55 11.06 -37.63
N GLN A 12 0.88 10.42 -38.58
CA GLN A 12 -0.37 9.70 -38.34
C GLN A 12 -0.08 8.23 -38.06
N THR A 13 -0.97 7.54 -37.34
CA THR A 13 -0.86 6.08 -37.11
C THR A 13 -0.75 5.30 -38.42
N LEU A 14 -1.42 5.74 -39.49
CA LEU A 14 -1.35 5.08 -40.80
C LEU A 14 0.07 5.12 -41.38
N ASP A 15 0.83 6.19 -41.13
CA ASP A 15 2.21 6.35 -41.61
C ASP A 15 3.17 5.34 -40.96
N THR A 16 2.86 4.90 -39.73
CA THR A 16 3.74 4.01 -38.97
C THR A 16 3.40 2.53 -39.13
N ILE A 17 2.20 2.19 -39.59
CA ILE A 17 1.77 0.79 -39.76
C ILE A 17 1.83 0.29 -41.21
N THR A 18 1.91 1.19 -42.19
CA THR A 18 1.84 0.86 -43.62
C THR A 18 3.23 0.50 -44.17
N PRO A 19 3.46 -0.74 -44.65
CA PRO A 19 4.72 -1.11 -45.27
C PRO A 19 5.08 -0.19 -46.45
N GLY A 20 6.35 0.23 -46.52
CA GLY A 20 6.83 1.14 -47.55
C GLY A 20 6.60 2.63 -47.28
N ALA A 21 5.84 2.99 -46.23
CA ALA A 21 5.75 4.38 -45.78
C ALA A 21 7.06 4.85 -45.13
N ARG A 22 7.31 6.17 -45.19
CA ARG A 22 8.54 6.80 -44.68
C ARG A 22 8.81 6.48 -43.20
N ASP A 23 7.77 6.45 -42.38
CA ASP A 23 7.86 6.30 -40.92
C ASP A 23 7.42 4.91 -40.44
N TYR A 24 7.44 3.94 -41.35
CA TYR A 24 7.06 2.57 -41.06
C TYR A 24 7.83 1.99 -39.87
N SER A 25 7.10 1.37 -38.95
CA SER A 25 7.65 0.65 -37.80
C SER A 25 6.90 -0.67 -37.65
N GLU A 26 7.60 -1.79 -37.80
CA GLU A 26 7.00 -3.11 -37.62
C GLU A 26 6.42 -3.30 -36.21
N LYS A 27 7.10 -2.78 -35.19
CA LYS A 27 6.60 -2.77 -33.80
C LYS A 27 5.30 -1.97 -33.68
N SER A 28 5.19 -0.84 -34.38
CA SER A 28 3.94 -0.07 -34.42
C SER A 28 2.85 -0.82 -35.19
N ARG A 29 3.18 -1.46 -36.32
CA ARG A 29 2.23 -2.28 -37.08
C ARG A 29 1.68 -3.39 -36.20
N TYR A 30 2.55 -4.13 -35.52
CA TYR A 30 2.17 -5.21 -34.60
C TYR A 30 1.25 -4.72 -33.49
N SER A 31 1.67 -3.73 -32.70
CA SER A 31 0.90 -3.25 -31.55
C SER A 31 -0.48 -2.67 -31.91
N LYS A 32 -0.62 -2.08 -33.11
CA LYS A 32 -1.87 -1.46 -33.58
C LYS A 32 -2.81 -2.42 -34.33
N THR A 33 -2.32 -3.56 -34.78
CA THR A 33 -3.11 -4.51 -35.58
C THR A 33 -3.28 -5.87 -34.93
N ILE A 34 -2.64 -6.14 -33.80
CA ILE A 34 -2.83 -7.37 -33.04
C ILE A 34 -4.31 -7.56 -32.68
N ARG A 35 -4.81 -8.76 -32.96
CA ARG A 35 -6.20 -9.18 -32.73
C ARG A 35 -6.34 -9.81 -31.35
N LYS A 36 -7.59 -9.98 -30.92
CA LYS A 36 -7.93 -10.62 -29.64
C LYS A 36 -7.48 -12.08 -29.51
N ASP A 37 -7.16 -12.74 -30.62
CA ASP A 37 -6.60 -14.09 -30.63
C ASP A 37 -5.11 -14.13 -30.25
N ASN A 38 -4.46 -12.98 -30.05
CA ASN A 38 -3.02 -12.84 -29.77
C ASN A 38 -2.12 -13.53 -30.82
N ALA A 39 -2.61 -13.69 -32.04
CA ALA A 39 -1.93 -14.43 -33.09
C ALA A 39 -1.99 -13.70 -34.43
N SER A 40 -3.17 -13.19 -34.79
CA SER A 40 -3.41 -12.46 -36.02
C SER A 40 -2.99 -10.99 -35.86
N TRP A 41 -2.18 -10.48 -36.79
CA TRP A 41 -1.81 -9.07 -36.89
C TRP A 41 -1.34 -8.75 -38.31
N GLY A 42 -1.12 -7.48 -38.63
CA GLY A 42 -0.54 -7.02 -39.90
C GLY A 42 -1.49 -6.14 -40.72
N ASP A 43 -2.75 -6.54 -40.86
CA ASP A 43 -3.78 -5.79 -41.57
C ASP A 43 -4.71 -5.03 -40.60
N VAL A 44 -5.35 -3.96 -41.08
CA VAL A 44 -6.38 -3.23 -40.31
C VAL A 44 -7.74 -3.90 -40.59
N PRO A 45 -8.45 -4.41 -39.55
CA PRO A 45 -9.70 -5.12 -39.76
C PRO A 45 -10.79 -4.14 -40.13
N LYS A 46 -11.81 -4.60 -40.85
CA LYS A 46 -13.01 -3.79 -41.11
C LYS A 46 -13.80 -3.53 -39.82
N ASN A 47 -13.81 -4.49 -38.91
CA ASN A 47 -14.45 -4.38 -37.60
C ASN A 47 -13.39 -4.10 -36.52
N GLU A 48 -13.43 -2.91 -35.93
CA GLU A 48 -12.52 -2.54 -34.84
C GLU A 48 -12.65 -3.46 -33.61
N GLY A 49 -13.78 -4.14 -33.45
CA GLY A 49 -14.02 -5.09 -32.37
C GLY A 49 -13.14 -6.34 -32.43
N GLU A 50 -12.46 -6.58 -33.54
CA GLU A 50 -11.47 -7.66 -33.68
C GLU A 50 -10.09 -7.29 -33.09
N LEU A 51 -9.79 -5.99 -32.97
CA LEU A 51 -8.53 -5.50 -32.40
C LEU A 51 -8.47 -5.81 -30.91
N ALA A 52 -7.27 -6.17 -30.42
CA ALA A 52 -7.03 -6.32 -28.99
C ALA A 52 -7.20 -4.97 -28.25
N HIS A 53 -6.81 -3.88 -28.90
CA HIS A 53 -6.87 -2.52 -28.36
C HIS A 53 -7.59 -1.59 -29.34
N ARG A 54 -8.86 -1.32 -29.10
CA ARG A 54 -9.67 -0.38 -29.91
C ARG A 54 -9.68 1.02 -29.29
N ASP A 55 -9.76 2.05 -30.13
CA ASP A 55 -9.72 3.46 -29.68
C ASP A 55 -10.90 3.83 -28.77
N SER A 56 -12.04 3.16 -28.95
CA SER A 56 -13.24 3.30 -28.13
C SER A 56 -13.06 2.81 -26.69
N ASP A 57 -12.07 1.94 -26.41
CA ASP A 57 -11.84 1.36 -25.08
C ASP A 57 -10.52 1.81 -24.44
N MET A 58 -9.50 2.14 -25.22
CA MET A 58 -8.15 2.45 -24.72
C MET A 58 -7.58 3.68 -25.40
N THR A 59 -7.07 4.62 -24.60
CA THR A 59 -6.39 5.79 -25.15
C THR A 59 -5.06 5.39 -25.78
N CYS A 60 -4.72 6.00 -26.92
CA CYS A 60 -3.44 5.74 -27.59
C CYS A 60 -2.24 6.02 -26.67
N VAL A 61 -2.35 7.00 -25.77
CA VAL A 61 -1.29 7.36 -24.82
C VAL A 61 -0.99 6.25 -23.82
N SER A 62 -1.93 5.36 -23.51
CA SER A 62 -1.65 4.17 -22.68
C SER A 62 -0.49 3.34 -23.23
N CYS A 63 -0.39 3.19 -24.55
CA CYS A 63 0.72 2.49 -25.19
C CYS A 63 1.91 3.43 -25.47
N HIS A 64 1.66 4.68 -25.88
CA HIS A 64 2.70 5.59 -26.35
C HIS A 64 3.39 6.43 -25.26
N SER A 65 3.10 6.17 -23.99
CA SER A 65 3.78 6.84 -22.88
C SER A 65 5.15 6.21 -22.63
N SER A 66 6.22 7.00 -22.75
CA SER A 66 7.55 6.54 -22.36
C SER A 66 7.68 6.40 -20.84
N TRP A 67 7.24 7.43 -20.10
CA TRP A 67 7.22 7.47 -18.64
C TRP A 67 6.06 8.35 -18.13
N VAL A 68 5.72 8.18 -16.85
CA VAL A 68 4.70 8.99 -16.17
C VAL A 68 5.24 9.44 -14.81
N THR A 69 5.39 10.75 -14.60
CA THR A 69 5.75 11.28 -13.27
C THR A 69 4.67 10.91 -12.26
N SER A 70 5.05 10.19 -11.21
CA SER A 70 4.19 9.86 -10.09
C SER A 70 4.72 10.52 -8.81
N CYS A 71 3.84 11.25 -8.12
CA CYS A 71 4.16 11.97 -6.89
C CYS A 71 3.56 11.24 -5.68
N PHE A 72 4.38 10.40 -5.03
CA PHE A 72 4.00 9.61 -3.86
C PHE A 72 4.36 10.34 -2.56
N GLY A 73 3.82 11.54 -2.39
CA GLY A 73 3.86 12.22 -1.11
C GLY A 73 4.10 13.71 -1.25
N CYS A 74 3.22 14.49 -0.63
CA CYS A 74 3.43 15.90 -0.35
C CYS A 74 3.14 16.12 1.12
N HIS A 75 4.13 16.63 1.86
CA HIS A 75 3.91 17.06 3.22
C HIS A 75 3.63 18.57 3.24
N LEU A 76 2.38 18.90 3.56
CA LEU A 76 1.92 20.28 3.72
C LEU A 76 2.05 20.69 5.18
N SER A 77 3.11 21.45 5.46
CA SER A 77 3.39 21.95 6.80
C SER A 77 2.98 23.41 6.90
N MET A 78 1.92 23.69 7.65
CA MET A 78 1.45 25.05 7.95
C MET A 78 2.13 25.60 9.21
N GLN A 79 2.66 26.81 9.11
CA GLN A 79 3.20 27.57 10.24
C GLN A 79 2.37 28.83 10.46
N ALA A 80 1.69 28.91 11.61
CA ALA A 80 1.05 30.15 12.03
C ALA A 80 2.10 31.24 12.35
N ASN A 81 1.70 32.50 12.27
CA ASN A 81 2.51 33.70 12.51
C ASN A 81 3.68 33.94 11.55
N ARG A 82 3.78 33.18 10.45
CA ARG A 82 4.75 33.45 9.41
C ARG A 82 4.10 34.28 8.31
N LYS A 83 4.38 35.59 8.31
CA LYS A 83 3.87 36.54 7.32
C LYS A 83 4.56 36.31 5.97
N MET A 84 3.79 36.00 4.93
CA MET A 84 4.27 35.80 3.56
C MET A 84 3.31 36.45 2.56
N PRO A 85 3.80 37.00 1.44
CA PRO A 85 2.92 37.45 0.36
C PRO A 85 2.04 36.30 -0.12
N ASN A 86 0.74 36.57 -0.23
CA ASN A 86 -0.20 35.64 -0.82
C ASN A 86 0.13 35.48 -2.31
N ARG A 87 0.35 34.24 -2.75
CA ARG A 87 0.63 33.91 -4.15
C ARG A 87 -0.64 33.54 -4.94
N HIS A 88 -1.81 33.66 -4.32
CA HIS A 88 -3.10 33.56 -5.00
C HIS A 88 -3.50 34.89 -5.66
N ASN A 89 -4.45 34.83 -6.60
CA ASN A 89 -4.89 35.98 -7.38
C ASN A 89 -5.46 37.13 -6.53
N GLU A 90 -5.89 36.88 -5.28
CA GLU A 90 -6.42 37.94 -4.41
C GLU A 90 -5.33 38.90 -3.90
N GLY A 91 -4.04 38.53 -4.00
CA GLY A 91 -2.93 39.32 -3.44
C GLY A 91 -2.95 39.42 -1.92
N GLY A 92 -2.20 40.39 -1.37
CA GLY A 92 -2.09 40.63 0.06
C GLY A 92 -1.06 39.75 0.78
N ASP A 93 -1.17 39.66 2.11
CA ASP A 93 -0.29 38.86 2.97
C ASP A 93 -1.10 37.80 3.73
N SER A 94 -0.58 36.57 3.81
CA SER A 94 -1.06 35.54 4.74
C SER A 94 -0.14 35.44 5.96
N ARG A 95 -0.70 35.13 7.12
CA ARG A 95 0.07 34.77 8.34
C ARG A 95 0.12 33.27 8.63
N ASN A 96 -0.56 32.47 7.80
CA ASN A 96 -0.54 31.02 7.83
C ASN A 96 0.20 30.56 6.58
N PHE A 97 1.50 30.35 6.72
CA PHE A 97 2.33 29.93 5.60
C PHE A 97 2.35 28.40 5.53
N THR A 98 1.87 27.86 4.42
CA THR A 98 1.93 26.42 4.13
C THR A 98 3.05 26.15 3.14
N GLN A 99 4.04 25.38 3.58
CA GLN A 99 5.08 24.86 2.70
C GLN A 99 4.59 23.64 1.95
N TYR A 100 4.94 23.54 0.66
CA TYR A 100 4.67 22.37 -0.17
C TYR A 100 5.96 21.56 -0.34
N ASN A 101 6.10 20.49 0.45
CA ASN A 101 7.31 19.67 0.44
C ASN A 101 7.04 18.34 -0.28
N PHE A 102 7.59 18.20 -1.48
CA PHE A 102 7.56 16.93 -2.20
C PHE A 102 8.40 15.91 -1.45
N GLN A 103 7.84 14.72 -1.22
CA GLN A 103 8.58 13.63 -0.61
C GLN A 103 9.14 12.72 -1.70
N VAL A 104 8.32 11.82 -2.26
CA VAL A 104 8.78 10.81 -3.21
C VAL A 104 8.28 11.14 -4.62
N LEU A 105 9.21 11.39 -5.55
CA LEU A 105 8.94 11.57 -6.98
C LEU A 105 9.60 10.45 -7.77
N ARG A 106 8.86 9.82 -8.67
CA ARG A 106 9.28 8.64 -9.45
C ARG A 106 8.80 8.71 -10.90
N ASP A 107 9.60 8.21 -11.83
CA ASP A 107 9.30 8.12 -13.26
C ASP A 107 9.34 6.67 -13.81
N ASP A 108 9.79 5.71 -12.99
CA ASP A 108 9.78 4.26 -13.22
C ASP A 108 8.40 3.61 -12.98
N ILE A 109 7.33 4.41 -12.98
CA ILE A 109 5.99 3.99 -12.59
C ILE A 109 5.09 3.99 -13.82
N PHE A 110 4.35 2.90 -13.97
CA PHE A 110 3.31 2.80 -14.96
C PHE A 110 2.07 2.15 -14.34
N MET A 111 0.94 2.84 -14.46
CA MET A 111 -0.34 2.44 -13.88
C MET A 111 -1.44 2.70 -14.90
N LEU A 112 -2.49 1.88 -14.87
CA LEU A 112 -3.64 2.01 -15.75
C LEU A 112 -4.94 2.02 -14.95
N GLY A 113 -5.93 2.75 -15.44
CA GLY A 113 -7.26 2.78 -14.88
C GLY A 113 -8.28 3.30 -15.89
N ARG A 114 -9.51 3.50 -15.43
CA ARG A 114 -10.59 4.09 -16.23
C ARG A 114 -10.53 5.60 -16.11
N ASP A 115 -10.57 6.28 -17.25
CA ASP A 115 -10.70 7.74 -17.31
C ASP A 115 -12.14 8.19 -17.06
N GLY A 116 -12.34 9.50 -16.95
CA GLY A 116 -13.64 10.06 -16.61
C GLY A 116 -14.71 9.79 -17.67
N THR A 117 -15.97 9.93 -17.27
CA THR A 117 -17.13 9.72 -18.15
C THR A 117 -17.09 10.61 -19.39
N VAL A 118 -16.53 11.82 -19.29
CA VAL A 118 -16.36 12.75 -20.41
C VAL A 118 -15.45 12.24 -21.53
N THR A 119 -14.57 11.27 -21.25
CA THR A 119 -13.70 10.63 -22.25
C THR A 119 -14.12 9.21 -22.62
N GLY A 120 -15.33 8.81 -22.21
CA GLY A 120 -15.91 7.50 -22.52
C GLY A 120 -15.44 6.37 -21.60
N ASN A 121 -14.88 6.67 -20.43
CA ASN A 121 -14.30 5.66 -19.52
C ASN A 121 -13.21 4.78 -20.17
N ARG A 122 -12.44 5.38 -21.07
CA ARG A 122 -11.34 4.68 -21.74
C ARG A 122 -10.21 4.35 -20.77
N VAL A 123 -9.48 3.29 -21.07
CA VAL A 123 -8.25 2.94 -20.35
C VAL A 123 -7.20 4.00 -20.62
N ALA A 124 -6.69 4.61 -19.56
CA ALA A 124 -5.68 5.66 -19.63
C ALA A 124 -4.55 5.43 -18.61
N PRO A 125 -3.34 5.97 -18.85
CA PRO A 125 -2.32 6.06 -17.83
C PRO A 125 -2.87 6.74 -16.58
N VAL A 126 -2.54 6.19 -15.42
CA VAL A 126 -2.81 6.78 -14.12
C VAL A 126 -1.50 7.18 -13.49
N ARG A 127 -1.52 8.28 -12.74
CA ARG A 127 -0.40 8.69 -11.88
C ARG A 127 -0.89 8.95 -10.47
N SER A 128 -0.03 8.71 -9.49
CA SER A 128 -0.23 9.33 -8.18
C SER A 128 -0.06 10.84 -8.35
N SER A 129 -1.12 11.58 -8.06
CA SER A 129 -1.24 12.99 -8.39
C SER A 129 -1.12 13.91 -7.19
N SER A 130 -1.39 13.40 -6.00
CA SER A 130 -1.12 14.07 -4.74
C SER A 130 -1.31 13.07 -3.61
N ALA A 131 -0.29 12.87 -2.80
CA ALA A 131 -0.33 11.96 -1.65
C ALA A 131 -0.15 12.80 -0.37
N ILE A 132 -1.22 13.47 0.04
CA ILE A 132 -1.11 14.58 1.00
C ILE A 132 -1.01 14.03 2.42
N LEU A 133 -0.02 14.53 3.15
CA LEU A 133 0.02 14.54 4.60
C LEU A 133 0.03 15.97 5.08
N VAL A 134 -0.69 16.26 6.16
CA VAL A 134 -0.81 17.61 6.71
C VAL A 134 -0.20 17.69 8.10
N SER A 135 0.52 18.78 8.35
CA SER A 135 0.92 19.19 9.69
C SER A 135 0.60 20.66 9.87
N SER A 136 0.30 21.06 11.10
CA SER A 136 -0.01 22.44 11.41
C SER A 136 0.57 22.85 12.75
N GLN A 137 1.20 24.02 12.79
CA GLN A 137 1.58 24.69 14.01
C GLN A 137 0.64 25.84 14.33
N ASN A 138 0.25 25.94 15.60
CA ASN A 138 -0.48 27.09 16.11
C ASN A 138 0.45 28.29 16.42
N GLN A 139 -0.13 29.38 16.91
CA GLN A 139 0.58 30.63 17.21
C GLN A 139 1.67 30.49 18.30
N ASN A 140 1.54 29.48 19.16
CA ASN A 140 2.49 29.15 20.23
C ASN A 140 3.63 28.24 19.73
N ARG A 141 3.69 27.95 18.43
CA ARG A 141 4.64 27.01 17.80
C ARG A 141 4.48 25.57 18.29
N GLU A 142 3.26 25.21 18.68
CA GLU A 142 2.88 23.84 19.02
C GLU A 142 2.33 23.16 17.77
N TRP A 143 2.83 21.96 17.46
CA TRP A 143 2.26 21.13 16.41
C TRP A 143 0.93 20.56 16.88
N ILE A 144 -0.17 21.03 16.31
CA ILE A 144 -1.52 20.59 16.70
C ILE A 144 -1.90 19.26 16.05
N TYR A 145 -1.25 18.92 14.94
CA TYR A 145 -1.24 17.59 14.34
C TYR A 145 0.01 17.48 13.47
N SER A 146 0.55 16.26 13.39
CA SER A 146 1.77 15.94 12.63
C SER A 146 1.50 14.80 11.67
N GLN A 147 1.74 15.05 10.38
CA GLN A 147 1.72 14.08 9.28
C GLN A 147 0.42 13.28 9.20
N GLN A 148 -0.71 13.96 9.41
CA GLN A 148 -2.02 13.32 9.36
C GLN A 148 -2.45 13.08 7.92
N GLN A 149 -3.15 11.97 7.71
CA GLN A 149 -3.77 11.63 6.44
C GLN A 149 -4.98 12.52 6.19
N THR A 150 -5.35 12.68 4.92
CA THR A 150 -6.60 13.32 4.53
C THR A 150 -7.57 12.27 4.00
N THR A 151 -8.87 12.55 4.16
CA THR A 151 -9.98 11.74 3.64
C THR A 151 -10.84 12.64 2.77
N SER A 152 -11.29 12.15 1.61
CA SER A 152 -12.20 12.90 0.75
C SER A 152 -13.58 13.06 1.42
N ALA A 153 -14.39 14.00 0.95
CA ALA A 153 -15.77 14.15 1.43
C ALA A 153 -16.59 12.85 1.29
N GLU A 154 -16.24 12.05 0.27
CA GLU A 154 -16.81 10.76 -0.07
C GLU A 154 -16.16 9.60 0.72
N GLY A 155 -15.27 9.86 1.68
CA GLY A 155 -14.69 8.82 2.54
C GLY A 155 -13.53 8.03 1.96
N PHE A 156 -13.03 8.37 0.77
CA PHE A 156 -11.85 7.72 0.20
C PHE A 156 -10.56 8.31 0.75
N ALA A 157 -9.48 7.54 0.70
CA ALA A 157 -8.17 8.01 1.08
C ALA A 157 -7.73 9.20 0.22
N GLY A 158 -7.10 10.19 0.85
CA GLY A 158 -6.52 11.36 0.20
C GLY A 158 -5.17 11.12 -0.48
N GLN A 159 -4.70 9.86 -0.54
CA GLN A 159 -3.62 9.46 -1.45
C GLN A 159 -4.19 9.40 -2.88
N ALA A 160 -4.31 10.56 -3.51
CA ALA A 160 -5.09 10.77 -4.71
C ALA A 160 -4.36 10.34 -5.99
N PHE A 161 -5.12 9.71 -6.89
CA PHE A 161 -4.68 9.31 -8.22
C PHE A 161 -5.45 10.07 -9.27
N ASN A 162 -4.88 10.21 -10.47
CA ASN A 162 -5.62 10.70 -11.62
C ASN A 162 -5.17 9.98 -12.86
N THR A 163 -6.11 9.78 -13.78
CA THR A 163 -5.74 9.58 -15.17
C THR A 163 -4.87 10.74 -15.66
N HIS A 164 -3.97 10.49 -16.58
CA HIS A 164 -2.98 11.48 -16.98
C HIS A 164 -2.61 11.31 -18.43
N VAL A 165 -2.52 12.44 -19.13
CA VAL A 165 -1.85 12.50 -20.42
C VAL A 165 -0.42 12.94 -20.14
N PRO A 166 0.58 12.06 -20.26
CA PRO A 166 1.96 12.45 -20.06
C PRO A 166 2.43 13.35 -21.19
N HIS A 167 3.41 14.20 -20.89
CA HIS A 167 4.01 15.10 -21.88
C HIS A 167 4.95 14.37 -22.87
N THR A 168 5.12 13.06 -22.74
CA THR A 168 6.12 12.25 -23.45
C THR A 168 5.49 11.12 -24.27
N VAL A 169 4.51 11.48 -25.10
CA VAL A 169 3.92 10.59 -26.11
C VAL A 169 4.89 10.44 -27.27
N ARG A 170 5.44 9.24 -27.49
CA ARG A 170 6.48 8.97 -28.50
C ARG A 170 6.14 7.75 -29.37
N ALA A 171 6.74 7.69 -30.56
CA ALA A 171 6.55 6.60 -31.52
C ALA A 171 7.55 5.44 -31.33
N THR A 172 8.64 5.64 -30.58
CA THR A 172 9.76 4.69 -30.46
C THR A 172 9.92 4.11 -29.05
N GLU A 173 9.79 4.94 -28.02
CA GLU A 173 9.86 4.57 -26.60
C GLU A 173 8.44 4.34 -26.08
N THR A 174 7.84 3.22 -26.47
CA THR A 174 6.46 2.85 -26.12
C THR A 174 6.43 1.70 -25.12
N LYS A 175 5.28 1.51 -24.49
CA LYS A 175 5.00 0.31 -23.72
C LYS A 175 4.95 -0.92 -24.63
N THR A 176 5.37 -2.03 -24.05
CA THR A 176 5.44 -3.35 -24.62
C THR A 176 4.31 -4.23 -24.06
N CYS A 177 4.19 -5.46 -24.54
CA CYS A 177 3.10 -6.34 -24.12
C CYS A 177 3.28 -6.72 -22.63
N SER A 178 4.51 -7.01 -22.23
CA SER A 178 4.86 -7.40 -20.86
C SER A 178 4.76 -6.25 -19.84
N ASP A 179 4.65 -4.99 -20.27
CA ASP A 179 4.32 -3.87 -19.39
C ASP A 179 2.85 -3.90 -18.90
N CYS A 180 1.96 -4.61 -19.63
CA CYS A 180 0.51 -4.61 -19.39
C CYS A 180 -0.09 -6.01 -19.08
N HIS A 181 0.55 -7.08 -19.55
CA HIS A 181 0.09 -8.47 -19.40
C HIS A 181 1.15 -9.34 -18.74
N VAL A 182 0.79 -10.57 -18.34
CA VAL A 182 1.73 -11.50 -17.72
C VAL A 182 2.84 -11.86 -18.71
N SER A 183 4.09 -11.63 -18.32
CA SER A 183 5.25 -12.01 -19.12
C SER A 183 5.31 -13.53 -19.28
N ALA A 184 5.64 -14.02 -20.47
CA ALA A 184 5.89 -15.45 -20.70
C ALA A 184 7.04 -16.02 -19.84
N LYS A 185 7.96 -15.16 -19.37
CA LYS A 185 9.01 -15.51 -18.40
C LYS A 185 8.53 -15.53 -16.95
N ASN A 186 7.32 -15.03 -16.69
CA ASN A 186 6.70 -14.93 -15.38
C ASN A 186 7.55 -14.12 -14.37
N ASP A 187 8.19 -13.06 -14.87
CA ASP A 187 9.13 -12.19 -14.14
C ASP A 187 8.56 -10.80 -13.83
N ASN A 188 7.28 -10.54 -14.13
CA ASN A 188 6.68 -9.21 -14.04
C ASN A 188 5.55 -9.06 -13.01
N ASN A 189 5.48 -9.93 -11.98
CA ASN A 189 4.41 -9.90 -10.97
C ASN A 189 4.32 -8.54 -10.24
N ALA A 190 5.45 -7.99 -9.81
CA ALA A 190 5.50 -6.70 -9.14
C ALA A 190 5.09 -5.53 -10.04
N TRP A 191 5.48 -5.58 -11.32
CA TRP A 191 5.07 -4.59 -12.31
C TRP A 191 3.56 -4.61 -12.53
N LEU A 192 2.93 -5.78 -12.61
CA LEU A 192 1.48 -5.88 -12.75
C LEU A 192 0.74 -5.44 -11.48
N ALA A 193 1.27 -5.71 -10.30
CA ALA A 193 0.73 -5.16 -9.05
C ALA A 193 0.73 -3.61 -9.05
N GLN A 194 1.83 -3.01 -9.51
CA GLN A 194 1.93 -1.56 -9.72
C GLN A 194 0.93 -1.09 -10.79
N LEU A 195 0.90 -1.75 -11.95
CA LEU A 195 0.04 -1.42 -13.09
C LEU A 195 -1.43 -1.29 -12.68
N LEU A 196 -1.90 -2.24 -11.87
CA LEU A 196 -3.27 -2.35 -11.40
C LEU A 196 -3.61 -1.44 -10.21
N LEU A 197 -2.65 -0.66 -9.71
CA LEU A 197 -2.79 0.16 -8.50
C LEU A 197 -3.08 -0.65 -7.23
N GLN A 198 -2.68 -1.92 -7.18
CA GLN A 198 -2.71 -2.72 -5.95
C GLN A 198 -1.56 -2.34 -4.99
N GLY A 199 -0.60 -1.57 -5.47
CA GLY A 199 0.57 -1.14 -4.71
C GLY A 199 1.62 -2.23 -4.59
N THR A 200 2.84 -1.81 -4.26
CA THR A 200 4.02 -2.69 -4.19
C THR A 200 4.78 -2.51 -2.88
N ASN A 201 4.21 -1.76 -1.93
CA ASN A 201 4.79 -1.38 -0.64
C ASN A 201 6.11 -0.59 -0.71
N PHE A 202 6.72 -0.43 -1.89
CA PHE A 202 8.05 0.16 -2.02
C PHE A 202 8.06 1.64 -1.70
N VAL A 203 7.06 2.39 -2.17
CA VAL A 203 6.93 3.83 -1.91
C VAL A 203 6.10 4.14 -0.67
N ASN A 204 5.80 3.13 0.16
CA ASN A 204 5.08 3.35 1.42
C ASN A 204 5.84 4.33 2.31
N PHE A 205 5.10 5.02 3.17
CA PHE A 205 5.64 6.11 3.97
C PHE A 205 5.69 5.77 5.44
N MET A 206 6.91 5.77 5.99
CA MET A 206 7.14 5.83 7.42
C MET A 206 7.46 7.28 7.78
N GLY A 207 6.64 7.86 8.64
CA GLY A 207 6.78 9.26 9.05
C GLY A 207 7.92 9.50 10.02
N ARG A 208 7.87 10.66 10.67
CA ARG A 208 8.78 11.05 11.75
C ARG A 208 8.74 10.06 12.92
N TYR A 209 7.60 9.43 13.15
CA TYR A 209 7.35 8.51 14.26
C TYR A 209 7.23 7.07 13.78
N VAL A 210 8.05 6.19 14.34
CA VAL A 210 7.97 4.74 14.16
C VAL A 210 7.31 4.14 15.40
N TYR A 211 6.12 3.58 15.23
CA TYR A 211 5.39 2.93 16.31
C TYR A 211 5.86 1.48 16.46
N VAL A 212 6.36 1.16 17.64
CA VAL A 212 6.98 -0.12 17.99
C VAL A 212 6.16 -0.77 19.11
N ALA A 213 5.76 -2.02 18.89
CA ALA A 213 5.23 -2.90 19.92
C ALA A 213 6.42 -3.48 20.70
N ALA A 214 6.66 -2.92 21.89
CA ALA A 214 7.84 -3.23 22.70
C ALA A 214 7.55 -4.23 23.84
N GLY A 215 6.51 -5.07 23.69
CA GLY A 215 6.08 -6.05 24.70
C GLY A 215 5.42 -5.39 25.92
N ASP A 216 6.16 -4.56 26.66
CA ASP A 216 5.73 -3.88 27.88
C ASP A 216 5.33 -2.41 27.64
N ALA A 217 5.38 -1.92 26.40
CA ALA A 217 4.98 -0.58 26.04
C ALA A 217 4.62 -0.46 24.55
N LEU A 218 3.81 0.54 24.22
CA LEU A 218 3.75 1.09 22.88
C LEU A 218 4.71 2.28 22.83
N GLU A 219 5.72 2.22 21.96
CA GLU A 219 6.72 3.30 21.82
C GLU A 219 6.64 3.94 20.43
N ALA A 220 6.59 5.26 20.38
CA ALA A 220 6.67 6.07 19.16
C ALA A 220 8.06 6.71 19.09
N VAL A 221 8.96 6.10 18.33
CA VAL A 221 10.37 6.51 18.21
C VAL A 221 10.52 7.58 17.14
N VAL A 222 11.22 8.67 17.45
CA VAL A 222 11.52 9.73 16.47
C VAL A 222 12.66 9.28 15.56
N ALA A 223 12.35 9.02 14.29
CA ALA A 223 13.29 8.46 13.32
C ALA A 223 13.86 9.49 12.32
N THR A 224 13.31 10.70 12.28
CA THR A 224 13.72 11.75 11.35
C THR A 224 14.01 13.08 12.04
N GLU A 225 14.72 13.95 11.32
CA GLU A 225 14.76 15.39 11.60
C GLU A 225 13.35 15.98 11.70
N GLN A 226 13.21 17.05 12.48
CA GLN A 226 11.92 17.70 12.67
C GLN A 226 11.53 18.60 11.49
N SER A 227 12.49 19.36 10.96
CA SER A 227 12.30 20.29 9.85
C SER A 227 12.33 19.57 8.50
N GLU A 228 11.85 20.27 7.46
CA GLU A 228 11.92 19.77 6.10
C GLU A 228 13.27 20.09 5.44
N PRO A 229 13.86 19.14 4.67
CA PRO A 229 13.35 17.79 4.43
C PRO A 229 13.46 16.91 5.69
N GLN A 230 12.43 16.15 6.05
CA GLN A 230 12.46 15.25 7.22
C GLN A 230 13.34 14.01 6.95
N ALA A 231 14.65 14.22 6.96
CA ALA A 231 15.64 13.19 6.69
C ALA A 231 15.73 12.19 7.85
N VAL A 232 15.79 10.89 7.51
CA VAL A 232 16.01 9.82 8.50
C VAL A 232 17.39 9.98 9.15
N PHE A 233 17.47 9.85 10.47
CA PHE A 233 18.73 9.97 11.20
C PHE A 233 19.78 8.94 10.73
N GLY A 234 21.02 9.38 10.55
CA GLY A 234 22.13 8.58 10.03
C GLY A 234 22.11 8.34 8.53
N SER A 235 21.09 8.81 7.81
CA SER A 235 20.97 8.62 6.36
C SER A 235 21.89 9.53 5.56
N THR A 236 22.13 9.16 4.30
CA THR A 236 22.84 10.03 3.35
C THR A 236 22.14 11.36 3.11
N LEU A 237 20.79 11.39 3.13
CA LEU A 237 20.05 12.64 3.00
C LEU A 237 20.30 13.56 4.20
N GLN A 238 20.35 13.02 5.42
CA GLN A 238 20.65 13.82 6.60
C GLN A 238 22.06 14.40 6.52
N ARG A 239 23.05 13.60 6.09
CA ARG A 239 24.43 14.08 5.87
C ARG A 239 24.51 15.26 4.92
N VAL A 240 23.68 15.27 3.86
CA VAL A 240 23.66 16.35 2.85
C VAL A 240 22.86 17.56 3.33
N ALA A 241 21.67 17.34 3.89
CA ALA A 241 20.74 18.42 4.25
C ALA A 241 21.03 19.04 5.64
N TYR A 242 21.62 18.28 6.56
CA TYR A 242 21.91 18.66 7.95
C TYR A 242 23.28 18.12 8.40
N PRO A 243 24.39 18.57 7.78
CA PRO A 243 25.73 18.01 8.03
C PRO A 243 26.13 18.06 9.51
N ASP A 244 25.90 19.18 10.21
CA ASP A 244 26.24 19.32 11.62
C ASP A 244 25.44 18.37 12.53
N ASN A 245 24.14 18.19 12.27
CA ASN A 245 23.29 17.27 13.01
C ASN A 245 23.71 15.82 12.76
N TYR A 246 24.02 15.49 11.51
CA TYR A 246 24.51 14.17 11.13
C TYR A 246 25.82 13.84 11.85
N GLU A 247 26.82 14.74 11.83
CA GLU A 247 28.09 14.53 12.52
C GLU A 247 27.90 14.40 14.03
N LYS A 248 26.99 15.18 14.63
CA LYS A 248 26.64 15.05 16.04
C LYS A 248 26.00 13.67 16.33
N PHE A 249 25.07 13.24 15.50
CA PHE A 249 24.37 11.96 15.64
C PHE A 249 25.34 10.77 15.54
N VAL A 250 26.21 10.77 14.53
CA VAL A 250 27.22 9.71 14.33
C VAL A 250 28.24 9.70 15.47
N ARG A 251 28.72 10.87 15.93
CA ARG A 251 29.59 10.95 17.12
C ARG A 251 28.91 10.45 18.39
N GLY A 252 27.59 10.56 18.48
CA GLY A 252 26.75 10.00 19.54
C GLY A 252 26.47 8.50 19.41
N GLY A 253 27.19 7.78 18.54
CA GLY A 253 27.02 6.34 18.37
C GLY A 253 25.86 5.92 17.45
N SER A 254 25.26 6.87 16.72
CA SER A 254 24.07 6.65 15.89
C SER A 254 22.85 6.13 16.68
N GLU A 255 22.72 6.55 17.93
CA GLU A 255 21.61 6.21 18.81
C GLU A 255 20.50 7.25 18.74
N LEU A 256 19.28 6.81 18.46
CA LEU A 256 18.08 7.62 18.60
C LEU A 256 17.80 7.80 20.10
N THR A 257 17.55 9.04 20.53
CA THR A 257 17.40 9.36 21.96
C THR A 257 16.00 9.84 22.32
N THR A 258 15.10 9.98 21.36
CA THR A 258 13.78 10.55 21.57
C THR A 258 12.70 9.58 21.15
N ALA A 259 11.88 9.19 22.11
CA ALA A 259 10.67 8.43 21.92
C ALA A 259 9.60 8.90 22.91
N TYR A 260 8.35 8.62 22.58
CA TYR A 260 7.21 8.76 23.48
C TYR A 260 6.60 7.40 23.70
N GLU A 261 6.02 7.18 24.87
CA GLU A 261 5.59 5.86 25.27
C GLU A 261 4.24 5.89 25.95
N HIS A 262 3.55 4.76 25.87
CA HIS A 262 2.49 4.42 26.78
C HIS A 262 2.84 3.09 27.44
N VAL A 263 3.06 3.12 28.76
CA VAL A 263 3.50 1.94 29.51
C VAL A 263 2.38 0.90 29.56
N GLY A 264 2.73 -0.33 29.19
CA GLY A 264 1.85 -1.44 28.93
C GLY A 264 1.29 -2.06 30.20
N ASN A 265 0.11 -1.61 30.60
CA ASN A 265 -0.88 -2.49 31.20
C ASN A 265 -2.17 -2.34 30.40
N PRO A 266 -2.40 -3.16 29.37
CA PRO A 266 -1.74 -4.46 29.06
C PRO A 266 -0.50 -4.41 28.13
N ARG A 267 0.11 -5.58 27.90
CA ARG A 267 1.21 -5.83 26.95
C ARG A 267 0.90 -5.37 25.52
N VAL A 268 1.92 -5.19 24.68
CA VAL A 268 1.79 -4.75 23.27
C VAL A 268 2.56 -5.73 22.38
N LEU A 269 1.84 -6.64 21.71
CA LEU A 269 2.43 -7.70 20.87
C LEU A 269 2.53 -7.30 19.40
N GLN A 270 1.55 -6.52 18.92
CA GLN A 270 1.49 -6.02 17.56
C GLN A 270 0.85 -4.63 17.56
N VAL A 271 1.22 -3.80 16.58
CA VAL A 271 0.63 -2.47 16.37
C VAL A 271 0.37 -2.23 14.89
N GLN A 272 -0.74 -1.56 14.57
CA GLN A 272 -1.02 -0.99 13.25
C GLN A 272 -1.57 0.44 13.41
N LEU A 273 -0.83 1.41 12.86
CA LEU A 273 -1.25 2.80 12.76
C LEU A 273 -2.18 2.99 11.54
N ARG A 274 -3.27 3.74 11.74
CA ARG A 274 -4.12 4.28 10.67
C ARG A 274 -4.61 5.67 11.07
N GLY A 275 -4.06 6.69 10.41
CA GLY A 275 -4.32 8.10 10.73
C GLY A 275 -3.98 8.42 12.19
N GLU A 276 -4.98 8.85 12.93
CA GLU A 276 -4.88 9.33 14.31
C GLU A 276 -4.84 8.20 15.35
N TYR A 277 -5.03 6.93 14.94
CA TYR A 277 -5.19 5.82 15.87
C TYR A 277 -4.15 4.72 15.65
N ALA A 278 -3.57 4.25 16.76
CA ALA A 278 -2.75 3.04 16.81
C ALA A 278 -3.57 1.89 17.39
N TYR A 279 -3.83 0.87 16.58
CA TYR A 279 -4.53 -0.35 16.98
C TYR A 279 -3.51 -1.38 17.47
N VAL A 280 -3.75 -1.96 18.65
CA VAL A 280 -2.80 -2.82 19.34
C VAL A 280 -3.46 -4.14 19.73
N ALA A 281 -2.82 -5.24 19.35
CA ALA A 281 -3.10 -6.56 19.90
C ALA A 281 -2.29 -6.73 21.19
N ALA A 282 -2.99 -6.88 22.31
CA ALA A 282 -2.43 -6.69 23.64
C ALA A 282 -2.35 -7.96 24.50
N GLY A 283 -2.27 -9.14 23.88
CA GLY A 283 -2.31 -10.42 24.61
C GLY A 283 -3.57 -10.52 25.46
N GLU A 284 -3.41 -10.82 26.75
CA GLU A 284 -4.49 -10.88 27.75
C GLU A 284 -5.28 -9.56 27.90
N GLY A 285 -4.70 -8.46 27.41
CA GLY A 285 -5.31 -7.15 27.34
C GLY A 285 -6.41 -6.96 26.31
N GLY A 286 -6.53 -7.91 25.36
CA GLY A 286 -7.43 -7.84 24.22
C GLY A 286 -6.99 -6.84 23.15
N LEU A 287 -7.95 -6.27 22.42
CA LEU A 287 -7.70 -5.14 21.54
C LEU A 287 -7.59 -3.85 22.36
N ARG A 288 -6.56 -3.06 22.10
CA ARG A 288 -6.41 -1.68 22.58
C ARG A 288 -6.31 -0.72 21.41
N VAL A 289 -6.88 0.47 21.56
CA VAL A 289 -6.74 1.56 20.60
C VAL A 289 -6.17 2.77 21.35
N TYR A 290 -5.14 3.36 20.78
CA TYR A 290 -4.52 4.57 21.31
C TYR A 290 -4.75 5.71 20.31
N ASP A 291 -5.19 6.85 20.82
CA ASP A 291 -5.20 8.10 20.07
C ASP A 291 -3.80 8.71 20.13
N VAL A 292 -3.21 8.87 18.96
CA VAL A 292 -1.86 9.39 18.73
C VAL A 292 -1.87 10.66 17.88
N ALA A 293 -3.03 11.33 17.74
CA ALA A 293 -3.15 12.60 17.03
C ALA A 293 -2.23 13.68 17.64
N GLN A 294 -2.04 13.62 18.96
CA GLN A 294 -1.26 14.59 19.75
C GLN A 294 0.22 14.23 19.93
N ILE A 295 0.75 13.31 19.12
CA ILE A 295 2.12 12.78 19.31
C ILE A 295 3.23 13.86 19.29
N ASP A 296 2.99 14.98 18.59
CA ASP A 296 3.94 16.11 18.50
C ASP A 296 3.43 17.38 19.23
N GLN A 297 2.29 17.30 19.93
CA GLN A 297 1.67 18.44 20.61
C GLN A 297 2.27 18.62 22.01
N LYS A 298 3.12 19.64 22.16
CA LYS A 298 3.78 19.94 23.45
C LYS A 298 2.84 20.35 24.58
N GLY A 299 1.66 20.87 24.25
CA GLY A 299 0.62 21.23 25.21
C GLY A 299 -0.11 20.03 25.83
N PHE A 300 0.20 18.80 25.38
CA PHE A 300 -0.46 17.59 25.83
C PHE A 300 0.53 16.69 26.58
N SER A 301 0.27 16.42 27.86
CA SER A 301 1.22 15.70 28.73
C SER A 301 1.37 14.22 28.37
N GLU A 302 0.26 13.54 28.08
CA GLU A 302 0.24 12.12 27.68
C GLU A 302 0.02 12.03 26.17
N ARG A 303 1.08 11.80 25.39
CA ARG A 303 1.02 11.95 23.93
C ARG A 303 0.41 10.75 23.18
N ILE A 304 0.31 9.61 23.86
CA ILE A 304 -0.31 8.39 23.37
C ILE A 304 -1.44 8.07 24.34
N THR A 305 -2.66 8.44 23.99
CA THR A 305 -3.77 8.44 24.96
C THR A 305 -4.71 7.25 24.76
N THR A 306 -5.20 6.69 25.86
CA THR A 306 -6.28 5.69 25.83
C THR A 306 -7.67 6.32 25.81
N ALA A 307 -7.76 7.59 26.19
CA ALA A 307 -8.98 8.37 26.13
C ALA A 307 -8.66 9.88 26.28
N PRO A 308 -8.70 10.70 25.21
CA PRO A 308 -8.58 12.17 25.33
C PRO A 308 -9.75 12.83 26.09
N VAL A 309 -10.92 12.19 26.10
CA VAL A 309 -12.11 12.62 26.87
C VAL A 309 -12.41 11.62 28.00
N SER A 310 -13.27 12.01 28.95
CA SER A 310 -13.68 11.16 30.07
C SER A 310 -14.00 9.71 29.66
N ARG A 311 -13.71 8.74 30.54
CA ARG A 311 -14.05 7.32 30.35
C ARG A 311 -15.55 7.05 30.10
N PHE A 312 -16.40 8.01 30.43
CA PHE A 312 -17.83 7.95 30.13
C PHE A 312 -18.18 8.37 28.69
N GLY A 313 -17.24 8.96 27.95
CA GLY A 313 -17.44 9.48 26.59
C GLY A 313 -16.94 8.57 25.46
N GLN A 314 -16.09 7.57 25.75
CA GLN A 314 -15.57 6.63 24.75
C GLN A 314 -15.01 5.35 25.39
N LYS A 315 -14.86 4.31 24.56
CA LYS A 315 -14.27 3.01 24.92
C LYS A 315 -13.36 2.51 23.81
N PHE A 316 -12.05 2.70 23.99
CA PHE A 316 -10.99 2.29 23.06
C PHE A 316 -10.37 0.93 23.38
N TRP A 317 -11.19 -0.03 23.79
CA TRP A 317 -10.73 -1.39 24.02
C TRP A 317 -11.84 -2.41 23.84
N VAL A 318 -11.48 -3.61 23.42
CA VAL A 318 -12.36 -4.78 23.39
C VAL A 318 -11.64 -5.92 24.09
N LYS A 319 -12.22 -6.43 25.19
CA LYS A 319 -11.63 -7.54 25.93
C LYS A 319 -11.72 -8.80 25.08
N THR A 320 -10.59 -9.48 24.97
CA THR A 320 -10.45 -10.83 24.40
C THR A 320 -9.59 -11.65 25.34
N ARG A 321 -9.46 -12.95 25.10
CA ARG A 321 -8.72 -13.86 25.97
C ARG A 321 -7.20 -13.71 25.80
N TYR A 322 -6.73 -13.61 24.56
CA TYR A 322 -5.34 -13.38 24.19
C TYR A 322 -5.19 -12.89 22.74
N ALA A 323 -5.32 -11.57 22.50
CA ALA A 323 -5.17 -10.98 21.17
C ALA A 323 -3.70 -11.04 20.70
N THR A 324 -3.44 -11.73 19.59
CA THR A 324 -2.09 -11.92 19.01
C THR A 324 -1.80 -10.93 17.89
N ALA A 325 -2.82 -10.59 17.09
CA ALA A 325 -2.69 -9.66 15.98
C ALA A 325 -3.98 -8.87 15.74
N VAL A 326 -3.85 -7.71 15.10
CA VAL A 326 -4.91 -6.83 14.61
C VAL A 326 -4.55 -6.37 13.21
N ALA A 327 -5.50 -6.47 12.29
CA ALA A 327 -5.40 -5.92 10.94
C ALA A 327 -6.53 -4.92 10.68
N ALA A 328 -6.17 -3.73 10.23
CA ALA A 328 -7.06 -2.96 9.35
C ALA A 328 -6.74 -3.36 7.89
N PRO A 329 -7.74 -3.52 7.01
CA PRO A 329 -7.54 -3.95 5.61
C PRO A 329 -6.57 -3.08 4.80
N THR A 330 -6.37 -1.84 5.22
CA THR A 330 -5.39 -0.90 4.67
C THR A 330 -4.90 0.04 5.77
N THR A 331 -3.71 0.59 5.60
CA THR A 331 -3.20 1.69 6.45
C THR A 331 -3.78 3.05 6.08
N LEU A 332 -4.50 3.10 4.96
CA LEU A 332 -5.21 4.29 4.50
C LEU A 332 -6.48 4.55 5.30
N ALA A 333 -6.75 5.82 5.61
CA ALA A 333 -8.04 6.22 6.14
C ALA A 333 -9.12 6.11 5.05
N VAL A 334 -10.00 5.11 5.19
CA VAL A 334 -11.13 4.84 4.29
C VAL A 334 -12.38 4.70 5.16
N ASP A 335 -13.35 5.58 4.93
CA ASP A 335 -14.54 5.73 5.76
C ASP A 335 -15.81 5.33 4.99
N PRO A 336 -16.29 4.08 5.16
CA PRO A 336 -17.53 3.62 4.55
C PRO A 336 -18.80 4.26 5.16
N ALA A 337 -18.70 4.98 6.28
CA ALA A 337 -19.84 5.61 6.95
C ALA A 337 -20.18 7.01 6.41
N ARG A 338 -19.44 7.52 5.42
CA ARG A 338 -19.70 8.86 4.83
C ARG A 338 -20.98 8.92 4.01
N TYR A 339 -21.83 9.88 4.36
CA TYR A 339 -22.99 10.27 3.57
C TYR A 339 -22.56 10.80 2.20
N ARG A 340 -23.38 10.53 1.19
CA ARG A 340 -23.09 10.89 -0.22
C ARG A 340 -23.93 12.08 -0.67
N LEU A 341 -23.35 12.99 -1.44
CA LEU A 341 -24.08 14.13 -1.97
C LEU A 341 -24.86 13.74 -3.23
N LYS A 342 -26.17 14.00 -3.26
CA LYS A 342 -26.97 13.83 -4.49
C LYS A 342 -26.83 15.02 -5.42
N THR A 343 -27.06 14.79 -6.71
CA THR A 343 -27.08 15.83 -7.75
C THR A 343 -28.12 16.91 -7.50
N ASN A 344 -29.19 16.60 -6.76
CA ASN A 344 -30.23 17.56 -6.38
C ASN A 344 -30.00 18.24 -5.02
N GLY A 345 -28.88 17.99 -4.34
CA GLY A 345 -28.47 18.71 -3.12
C GLY A 345 -28.54 17.92 -1.79
N PRO A 346 -29.61 17.17 -1.47
CA PRO A 346 -29.65 16.43 -0.21
C PRO A 346 -28.61 15.31 -0.13
N MET A 347 -28.11 15.06 1.09
CA MET A 347 -27.27 13.91 1.38
C MET A 347 -28.10 12.61 1.43
N ILE A 348 -27.48 11.48 1.09
CA ILE A 348 -28.04 10.13 1.24
C ILE A 348 -27.10 9.30 2.12
N ASP A 349 -27.67 8.47 2.99
CA ASP A 349 -26.88 7.61 3.88
C ASP A 349 -26.09 6.54 3.09
N PRO A 350 -24.96 6.04 3.62
CA PRO A 350 -24.11 5.09 2.91
C PRO A 350 -24.84 3.79 2.50
N GLY A 351 -25.74 3.28 3.35
CA GLY A 351 -26.45 2.03 3.10
C GLY A 351 -27.44 2.16 1.95
N SER A 352 -28.18 3.27 1.88
CA SER A 352 -29.05 3.57 0.75
C SER A 352 -28.26 3.90 -0.52
N ALA A 353 -27.15 4.63 -0.39
CA ALA A 353 -26.29 4.97 -1.53
C ALA A 353 -25.63 3.72 -2.16
N GLY A 354 -25.21 2.76 -1.34
CA GLY A 354 -24.63 1.49 -1.80
C GLY A 354 -25.59 0.62 -2.61
N LYS A 355 -26.91 0.77 -2.41
CA LYS A 355 -27.96 0.06 -3.15
C LYS A 355 -28.25 0.67 -4.52
N LEU A 356 -27.76 1.88 -4.81
CA LEU A 356 -27.97 2.54 -6.10
C LEU A 356 -27.12 1.89 -7.19
N THR A 357 -27.78 1.44 -8.25
CA THR A 357 -27.16 0.76 -9.41
C THR A 357 -27.65 1.38 -10.73
N GLY A 358 -26.87 1.20 -11.80
CA GLY A 358 -27.22 1.67 -13.14
C GLY A 358 -27.63 3.15 -13.17
N GLU A 359 -28.80 3.44 -13.75
CA GLU A 359 -29.35 4.80 -13.84
C GLU A 359 -29.60 5.45 -12.47
N THR A 360 -30.02 4.68 -11.46
CA THR A 360 -30.28 5.24 -10.11
C THR A 360 -29.01 5.77 -9.45
N ARG A 361 -27.83 5.27 -9.85
CA ARG A 361 -26.55 5.76 -9.36
C ARG A 361 -26.22 7.17 -9.83
N LYS A 362 -26.79 7.62 -10.96
CA LYS A 362 -26.63 9.00 -11.48
C LYS A 362 -27.27 10.06 -10.59
N GLN A 363 -28.01 9.64 -9.57
CA GLN A 363 -28.50 10.54 -8.52
C GLN A 363 -27.36 11.04 -7.62
N LEU A 364 -26.22 10.34 -7.56
CA LEU A 364 -25.04 10.79 -6.81
C LEU A 364 -24.23 11.80 -7.62
N LEU A 365 -23.74 12.85 -6.96
CA LEU A 365 -22.93 13.87 -7.62
C LEU A 365 -21.60 13.30 -8.13
N ASN A 366 -20.97 12.47 -7.30
CA ASN A 366 -19.72 11.79 -7.63
C ASN A 366 -19.99 10.33 -8.06
N GLU A 367 -19.10 9.79 -8.90
CA GLU A 367 -19.30 8.53 -9.64
C GLU A 367 -18.33 7.42 -9.18
N GLU A 368 -17.64 7.59 -8.05
CA GLU A 368 -16.78 6.55 -7.49
C GLU A 368 -17.57 5.29 -7.15
N GLN A 369 -16.85 4.17 -7.03
CA GLN A 369 -17.44 2.91 -6.57
C GLN A 369 -17.94 3.04 -5.12
N PRO A 370 -18.87 2.21 -4.64
CA PRO A 370 -19.15 2.17 -3.20
C PRO A 370 -17.90 1.78 -2.42
N ILE A 371 -17.68 2.38 -1.26
CA ILE A 371 -16.65 1.90 -0.33
C ILE A 371 -17.16 0.59 0.28
N HIS A 372 -16.34 -0.44 0.20
CA HIS A 372 -16.71 -1.77 0.70
C HIS A 372 -16.86 -1.78 2.24
N PRO A 373 -17.87 -2.46 2.82
CA PRO A 373 -18.07 -2.53 4.27
C PRO A 373 -16.90 -3.09 5.07
N LEU A 374 -16.03 -3.89 4.44
CA LEU A 374 -14.83 -4.44 5.09
C LEU A 374 -13.95 -3.36 5.74
N TYR A 375 -13.91 -2.15 5.17
CA TYR A 375 -13.08 -1.05 5.67
C TYR A 375 -13.60 -0.45 6.99
N ALA A 376 -14.84 -0.78 7.38
CA ALA A 376 -15.43 -0.38 8.65
C ALA A 376 -14.86 -1.14 9.85
N TYR A 377 -14.24 -2.30 9.63
CA TYR A 377 -13.87 -3.23 10.70
C TYR A 377 -12.36 -3.33 10.90
N LEU A 378 -11.98 -3.53 12.15
CA LEU A 378 -10.71 -4.12 12.55
C LEU A 378 -10.90 -5.63 12.70
N TYR A 379 -9.92 -6.38 12.24
CA TYR A 379 -9.89 -7.84 12.29
C TYR A 379 -8.85 -8.25 13.31
N VAL A 380 -9.32 -8.66 14.49
CA VAL A 380 -8.49 -9.06 15.62
C VAL A 380 -8.42 -10.56 15.65
N VAL A 381 -7.21 -11.09 15.67
CA VAL A 381 -6.96 -12.51 15.87
C VAL A 381 -6.60 -12.76 17.32
N ASP A 382 -7.34 -13.67 17.93
CA ASP A 382 -7.15 -14.13 19.29
C ASP A 382 -6.69 -15.60 19.27
N LYS A 383 -5.66 -15.90 20.07
CA LYS A 383 -5.05 -17.22 20.15
C LYS A 383 -6.05 -18.34 20.48
N TYR A 384 -7.09 -18.02 21.24
CA TYR A 384 -8.04 -19.01 21.77
C TYR A 384 -9.46 -18.81 21.26
N GLU A 385 -9.85 -17.57 20.96
CA GLU A 385 -11.20 -17.25 20.49
C GLU A 385 -11.33 -17.25 18.97
N GLY A 386 -10.23 -17.15 18.22
CA GLY A 386 -10.22 -17.06 16.76
C GLY A 386 -10.38 -15.62 16.25
N LEU A 387 -11.20 -15.43 15.22
CA LEU A 387 -11.34 -14.13 14.54
C LEU A 387 -12.45 -13.28 15.18
N ILE A 388 -12.10 -12.08 15.63
CA ILE A 388 -13.01 -11.11 16.25
C ILE A 388 -13.05 -9.86 15.37
N LEU A 389 -14.25 -9.42 14.99
CA LEU A 389 -14.44 -8.17 14.26
C LEU A 389 -14.86 -7.06 15.21
N VAL A 390 -14.26 -5.88 15.03
CA VAL A 390 -14.57 -4.67 15.81
C VAL A 390 -14.86 -3.54 14.84
N ASN A 391 -16.08 -3.00 14.88
CA ASN A 391 -16.41 -1.83 14.06
C ASN A 391 -15.60 -0.63 14.57
N ALA A 392 -14.82 -0.02 13.67
CA ALA A 392 -13.97 1.12 13.90
C ALA A 392 -14.24 2.27 12.92
N ALA A 393 -15.35 2.23 12.17
CA ALA A 393 -15.76 3.32 11.29
C ALA A 393 -16.06 4.61 12.08
N THR A 394 -16.53 4.48 13.33
CA THR A 394 -16.76 5.62 14.24
C THR A 394 -15.49 6.41 14.52
N LEU A 395 -14.31 5.80 14.36
CA LEU A 395 -13.04 6.50 14.55
C LEU A 395 -12.70 7.45 13.38
N LEU A 396 -13.44 7.37 12.27
CA LEU A 396 -13.18 8.14 11.05
C LEU A 396 -14.33 9.08 10.66
N ASP A 397 -15.48 9.00 11.33
CA ASP A 397 -16.69 9.77 10.98
C ASP A 397 -16.65 11.22 11.47
N GLY A 398 -15.77 11.53 12.43
CA GLY A 398 -15.59 12.85 13.03
C GLY A 398 -16.50 13.13 14.24
N ASP A 399 -17.23 12.14 14.75
CA ASP A 399 -18.05 12.24 15.96
C ASP A 399 -17.35 11.55 17.15
N PRO A 400 -16.69 12.29 18.05
CA PRO A 400 -16.00 11.68 19.18
C PRO A 400 -16.95 11.09 20.22
N LEU A 401 -18.26 11.37 20.17
CA LEU A 401 -19.24 10.98 21.20
C LEU A 401 -19.75 9.55 21.02
N ASN A 402 -19.47 8.91 19.88
CA ASN A 402 -20.03 7.60 19.54
C ASN A 402 -18.98 6.46 19.57
N ASN A 403 -17.78 6.76 20.05
CA ASN A 403 -16.61 5.88 20.04
C ASN A 403 -16.66 4.78 21.11
N TYR A 404 -17.61 3.85 20.98
CA TYR A 404 -17.77 2.70 21.89
C TYR A 404 -17.49 1.38 21.16
N LEU A 405 -16.22 1.00 21.09
CA LEU A 405 -15.79 -0.21 20.40
C LEU A 405 -16.38 -1.47 21.05
N LYS A 406 -16.91 -2.36 20.21
CA LYS A 406 -17.58 -3.60 20.58
C LYS A 406 -17.28 -4.69 19.56
N ARG A 407 -17.42 -5.95 19.99
CA ARG A 407 -17.46 -7.09 19.07
C ARG A 407 -18.66 -6.94 18.14
N ALA A 408 -18.44 -7.13 16.85
CA ALA A 408 -19.45 -6.91 15.82
C ALA A 408 -20.24 -8.19 15.46
N LEU A 409 -19.65 -9.37 15.68
CA LEU A 409 -20.30 -10.64 15.39
C LEU A 409 -21.41 -10.95 16.40
N ASP A 410 -22.54 -11.42 15.90
CA ASP A 410 -23.71 -11.76 16.72
C ASP A 410 -23.40 -12.92 17.67
N PRO A 411 -23.47 -12.72 19.00
CA PRO A 411 -23.20 -13.77 19.98
C PRO A 411 -24.21 -14.93 19.93
N ALA A 412 -25.39 -14.75 19.32
CA ALA A 412 -26.34 -15.83 19.10
C ALA A 412 -25.89 -16.82 18.00
N LYS A 413 -25.06 -16.35 17.05
CA LYS A 413 -24.53 -17.15 15.94
C LYS A 413 -23.09 -17.60 16.18
N TYR A 414 -22.29 -16.77 16.83
CA TYR A 414 -20.86 -17.01 17.06
C TYR A 414 -20.57 -16.97 18.55
N ALA A 415 -20.08 -18.09 19.11
CA ALA A 415 -19.78 -18.17 20.53
C ALA A 415 -18.84 -17.03 20.96
N ASN A 416 -19.21 -16.30 22.02
CA ASN A 416 -18.51 -15.10 22.51
C ASN A 416 -18.32 -13.98 21.47
N GLY A 417 -19.08 -13.98 20.36
CA GLY A 417 -18.91 -13.01 19.27
C GLY A 417 -17.56 -13.15 18.55
N ALA A 418 -17.06 -14.38 18.42
CA ALA A 418 -15.82 -14.71 17.71
C ALA A 418 -16.05 -15.85 16.71
N PHE A 419 -15.50 -15.71 15.50
CA PHE A 419 -15.56 -16.71 14.46
C PHE A 419 -14.43 -17.73 14.63
N ASN A 420 -14.78 -18.96 15.06
CA ASN A 420 -13.83 -20.07 15.19
C ASN A 420 -14.52 -21.43 14.99
N PRO A 421 -15.03 -21.74 13.79
CA PRO A 421 -15.81 -22.96 13.56
C PRO A 421 -14.93 -24.21 13.73
N GLY A 422 -15.25 -25.03 14.73
CA GLY A 422 -14.55 -26.28 15.02
C GLY A 422 -13.08 -26.10 15.43
N GLY A 423 -12.73 -24.98 16.09
CA GLY A 423 -11.36 -24.71 16.55
C GLY A 423 -10.37 -24.41 15.42
N ALA A 424 -10.88 -24.02 14.25
CA ALA A 424 -10.07 -23.75 13.06
C ALA A 424 -8.94 -22.75 13.24
N LEU A 425 -9.20 -21.75 14.08
CA LEU A 425 -8.33 -20.62 14.35
C LEU A 425 -7.72 -20.73 15.76
N ASP A 426 -7.70 -21.92 16.34
CA ASP A 426 -6.95 -22.18 17.56
C ASP A 426 -5.45 -21.98 17.29
N ASP A 427 -4.77 -21.36 18.26
CA ASP A 427 -3.36 -20.97 18.18
C ASP A 427 -3.04 -19.99 17.03
N ALA A 428 -4.02 -19.16 16.65
CA ALA A 428 -3.83 -18.13 15.64
C ALA A 428 -2.87 -17.02 16.12
N ASN A 429 -1.90 -16.67 15.26
CA ASN A 429 -0.75 -15.85 15.63
C ASN A 429 -0.54 -14.61 14.73
N ASN A 430 -1.09 -14.59 13.52
CA ASN A 430 -0.98 -13.46 12.60
C ASN A 430 -2.17 -13.39 11.64
N ILE A 431 -2.39 -12.22 11.04
CA ILE A 431 -3.39 -11.98 10.01
C ILE A 431 -2.88 -11.00 8.96
N ALA A 432 -3.09 -11.34 7.68
CA ALA A 432 -2.95 -10.43 6.56
C ALA A 432 -4.26 -10.39 5.75
N ILE A 433 -4.63 -9.23 5.24
CA ILE A 433 -5.83 -9.04 4.44
C ILE A 433 -5.42 -8.71 3.01
N ALA A 434 -5.94 -9.47 2.05
CA ALA A 434 -5.80 -9.21 0.62
C ALA A 434 -7.19 -9.30 -0.01
N GLY A 435 -7.71 -8.15 -0.44
CA GLY A 435 -9.10 -7.97 -0.83
C GLY A 435 -10.04 -8.32 0.32
N HIS A 436 -11.07 -9.11 0.01
CA HIS A 436 -12.01 -9.66 0.99
C HIS A 436 -11.58 -11.02 1.57
N TYR A 437 -10.29 -11.35 1.53
CA TYR A 437 -9.77 -12.58 2.13
C TYR A 437 -8.79 -12.27 3.27
N ALA A 438 -9.09 -12.81 4.45
CA ALA A 438 -8.20 -12.82 5.60
C ALA A 438 -7.38 -14.11 5.63
N TYR A 439 -6.07 -13.97 5.56
CA TYR A 439 -5.08 -15.05 5.67
C TYR A 439 -4.59 -15.09 7.11
N VAL A 440 -5.04 -16.10 7.86
CA VAL A 440 -4.73 -16.25 9.28
C VAL A 440 -3.77 -17.41 9.46
N THR A 441 -2.57 -17.15 10.00
CA THR A 441 -1.62 -18.21 10.36
C THR A 441 -1.89 -18.67 11.79
N THR A 442 -1.80 -19.98 11.99
CA THR A 442 -1.96 -20.65 13.28
C THR A 442 -0.79 -21.60 13.52
N GLY A 443 -0.65 -22.13 14.74
CA GLY A 443 0.32 -23.21 15.01
C GLY A 443 0.09 -24.47 14.15
N HIS A 444 -1.11 -24.63 13.58
CA HIS A 444 -1.48 -25.81 12.78
C HIS A 444 -1.40 -25.58 11.26
N GLY A 445 -1.37 -24.33 10.79
CA GLY A 445 -1.38 -24.05 9.36
C GLY A 445 -1.86 -22.64 9.00
N LEU A 446 -2.20 -22.47 7.73
CA LEU A 446 -2.83 -21.28 7.18
C LEU A 446 -4.33 -21.53 6.98
N VAL A 447 -5.17 -20.63 7.50
CA VAL A 447 -6.61 -20.63 7.26
C VAL A 447 -6.98 -19.37 6.49
N VAL A 448 -7.69 -19.54 5.39
CA VAL A 448 -8.21 -18.43 4.58
C VAL A 448 -9.69 -18.27 4.87
N VAL A 449 -10.06 -17.08 5.32
CA VAL A 449 -11.42 -16.70 5.67
C VAL A 449 -11.91 -15.66 4.67
N ASP A 450 -13.02 -15.94 4.02
CA ASP A 450 -13.78 -14.98 3.24
C ASP A 450 -14.50 -14.01 4.19
N ILE A 451 -14.31 -12.71 3.96
CA ILE A 451 -14.85 -11.58 4.72
C ILE A 451 -15.55 -10.57 3.81
N ASP A 452 -16.07 -11.00 2.65
CA ASP A 452 -16.84 -10.16 1.72
C ASP A 452 -18.12 -9.61 2.37
N ASP A 453 -18.82 -10.45 3.12
CA ASP A 453 -19.74 -10.01 4.16
C ASP A 453 -19.03 -10.14 5.53
N PRO A 454 -18.52 -9.04 6.10
CA PRO A 454 -17.73 -9.11 7.34
C PRO A 454 -18.50 -9.71 8.52
N LEU A 455 -19.84 -9.61 8.55
CA LEU A 455 -20.65 -10.16 9.64
C LEU A 455 -21.01 -11.64 9.42
N HIS A 456 -20.71 -12.17 8.24
CA HIS A 456 -20.91 -13.57 7.88
C HIS A 456 -19.63 -14.23 7.34
N PRO A 457 -18.53 -14.23 8.10
CA PRO A 457 -17.27 -14.81 7.65
C PRO A 457 -17.38 -16.32 7.42
N GLY A 458 -16.58 -16.84 6.48
CA GLY A 458 -16.57 -18.25 6.10
C GLY A 458 -15.18 -18.76 5.77
N ILE A 459 -14.82 -19.98 6.20
CA ILE A 459 -13.54 -20.58 5.83
C ILE A 459 -13.65 -21.14 4.40
N VAL A 460 -12.76 -20.67 3.53
CA VAL A 460 -12.70 -21.12 2.12
C VAL A 460 -11.52 -22.04 1.82
N LYS A 461 -10.43 -21.93 2.60
CA LYS A 461 -9.25 -22.79 2.43
C LYS A 461 -8.52 -23.03 3.74
N ARG A 462 -7.90 -24.21 3.83
CA ARG A 462 -6.91 -24.56 4.84
C ARG A 462 -5.70 -25.22 4.18
N ILE A 463 -4.51 -24.87 4.65
CA ILE A 463 -3.24 -25.52 4.30
C ILE A 463 -2.53 -25.82 5.61
N ALA A 464 -2.24 -27.08 5.90
CA ALA A 464 -1.70 -27.51 7.19
C ALA A 464 -0.42 -28.35 6.98
N ALA A 465 0.01 -29.08 7.99
CA ALA A 465 1.10 -30.05 7.86
C ALA A 465 0.71 -31.20 6.91
N PRO A 466 1.67 -31.76 6.12
CA PRO A 466 3.11 -31.45 6.15
C PRO A 466 3.53 -30.23 5.33
N GLU A 467 2.64 -29.59 4.57
CA GLU A 467 2.98 -28.46 3.70
C GLU A 467 3.49 -27.24 4.46
N LEU A 468 2.85 -26.91 5.58
CA LEU A 468 3.21 -25.79 6.45
C LEU A 468 3.46 -26.28 7.88
N ARG A 469 4.56 -25.81 8.50
CA ARG A 469 4.96 -26.18 9.86
C ARG A 469 5.11 -24.93 10.73
N ASN A 470 4.15 -24.71 11.64
CA ASN A 470 4.11 -23.53 12.51
C ASN A 470 4.27 -22.20 11.74
N PRO A 471 3.42 -21.91 10.74
CA PRO A 471 3.50 -20.66 9.99
C PRO A 471 3.30 -19.44 10.91
N ARG A 472 4.04 -18.36 10.62
CA ARG A 472 4.13 -17.17 11.50
C ARG A 472 3.68 -15.87 10.85
N ALA A 473 3.86 -15.72 9.54
CA ALA A 473 3.47 -14.52 8.82
C ALA A 473 3.31 -14.82 7.34
N ILE A 474 2.49 -14.01 6.68
CA ILE A 474 2.27 -14.06 5.23
C ILE A 474 2.17 -12.64 4.67
N ALA A 475 2.78 -12.42 3.50
CA ALA A 475 2.61 -11.21 2.70
C ALA A 475 2.08 -11.59 1.32
N VAL A 476 1.08 -10.86 0.81
CA VAL A 476 0.49 -11.10 -0.51
C VAL A 476 0.84 -9.92 -1.43
N GLN A 477 1.30 -10.23 -2.64
CA GLN A 477 1.50 -9.25 -3.71
C GLN A 477 0.98 -9.82 -5.03
N PHE A 478 -0.17 -9.30 -5.46
CA PHE A 478 -0.86 -9.72 -6.67
C PHE A 478 -1.07 -11.24 -6.72
N ARG A 479 -0.39 -11.98 -7.61
CA ARG A 479 -0.62 -13.42 -7.84
C ARG A 479 0.04 -14.34 -6.82
N TYR A 480 0.87 -13.83 -5.92
CA TYR A 480 1.65 -14.67 -5.03
C TYR A 480 1.55 -14.23 -3.57
N GLY A 481 1.47 -15.23 -2.69
CA GLY A 481 1.62 -15.11 -1.24
C GLY A 481 2.96 -15.70 -0.82
N PHE A 482 3.66 -15.02 0.08
CA PHE A 482 4.94 -15.43 0.64
C PHE A 482 4.74 -15.69 2.12
N ILE A 483 4.88 -16.93 2.55
CA ILE A 483 4.59 -17.37 3.92
C ILE A 483 5.87 -17.88 4.57
N VAL A 484 6.08 -17.53 5.84
CA VAL A 484 7.22 -18.01 6.62
C VAL A 484 6.78 -18.98 7.70
N ASP A 485 7.54 -20.05 7.87
CA ASP A 485 7.29 -21.14 8.80
C ASP A 485 8.60 -21.69 9.38
N ASP A 486 8.59 -22.84 10.05
CA ASP A 486 9.80 -23.45 10.64
C ASP A 486 10.89 -23.82 9.63
N ASP A 487 10.53 -24.09 8.37
CA ASP A 487 11.48 -24.55 7.36
C ASP A 487 12.12 -23.36 6.61
N GLY A 488 11.45 -22.21 6.59
CA GLY A 488 11.91 -20.98 5.96
C GLY A 488 10.78 -20.20 5.29
N MET A 489 11.02 -19.65 4.09
CA MET A 489 10.01 -18.97 3.29
C MET A 489 9.49 -19.89 2.18
N LYS A 490 8.16 -20.02 2.08
CA LYS A 490 7.44 -20.77 1.03
C LYS A 490 6.57 -19.83 0.21
N VAL A 491 6.29 -20.19 -1.05
CA VAL A 491 5.48 -19.40 -1.97
C VAL A 491 4.16 -20.11 -2.28
N LEU A 492 3.08 -19.35 -2.19
CA LEU A 492 1.72 -19.74 -2.53
C LEU A 492 1.31 -19.03 -3.82
N ASP A 493 0.70 -19.76 -4.75
CA ASP A 493 -0.09 -19.16 -5.82
C ASP A 493 -1.40 -18.64 -5.20
N THR A 494 -1.59 -17.32 -5.23
CA THR A 494 -2.77 -16.59 -4.76
C THR A 494 -3.51 -15.92 -5.91
N SER A 495 -3.30 -16.38 -7.15
CA SER A 495 -4.04 -15.96 -8.35
C SER A 495 -5.57 -15.99 -8.15
N PHE A 496 -6.03 -16.93 -7.32
CA PHE A 496 -7.37 -16.98 -6.77
C PHE A 496 -7.26 -16.86 -5.25
N PRO A 497 -7.43 -15.66 -4.67
CA PRO A 497 -7.15 -15.43 -3.26
C PRO A 497 -7.92 -16.33 -2.29
N GLY A 498 -9.13 -16.80 -2.65
CA GLY A 498 -9.90 -17.75 -1.84
C GLY A 498 -9.44 -19.22 -1.94
N SER A 499 -8.50 -19.55 -2.83
CA SER A 499 -8.04 -20.94 -3.04
C SER A 499 -6.52 -21.01 -3.27
N PRO A 500 -5.70 -20.51 -2.32
CA PRO A 500 -4.25 -20.54 -2.49
C PRO A 500 -3.70 -21.97 -2.56
N LYS A 501 -2.60 -22.12 -3.30
CA LYS A 501 -1.91 -23.40 -3.50
C LYS A 501 -0.42 -23.25 -3.29
N LEU A 502 0.20 -24.19 -2.58
CA LEU A 502 1.66 -24.22 -2.44
C LEU A 502 2.33 -24.49 -3.78
N ILE A 503 3.33 -23.68 -4.13
CA ILE A 503 4.12 -23.87 -5.35
C ILE A 503 5.28 -24.81 -5.05
N LYS A 504 5.39 -25.89 -5.83
CA LYS A 504 6.52 -26.82 -5.75
C LYS A 504 7.79 -26.10 -6.24
N GLY A 505 8.83 -26.07 -5.40
CA GLY A 505 10.09 -25.38 -5.70
C GLY A 505 10.13 -23.90 -5.30
N GLY A 506 8.99 -23.29 -4.94
CA GLY A 506 8.91 -21.95 -4.38
C GLY A 506 9.30 -21.93 -2.91
N PHE A 507 10.56 -22.17 -2.59
CA PHE A 507 11.04 -22.31 -1.22
C PHE A 507 12.47 -21.79 -1.03
N ILE A 508 12.71 -21.08 0.07
CA ILE A 508 14.03 -20.70 0.59
C ILE A 508 14.14 -21.20 2.02
N SER A 509 15.14 -22.05 2.29
CA SER A 509 15.39 -22.54 3.64
C SER A 509 16.01 -21.44 4.50
N LEU A 510 15.44 -21.21 5.68
CA LEU A 510 15.89 -20.24 6.67
C LEU A 510 15.63 -20.81 8.06
N ALA A 511 16.62 -20.74 8.96
CA ALA A 511 16.51 -21.33 10.29
C ALA A 511 15.64 -20.51 11.26
N GLY A 512 15.43 -19.22 10.99
CA GLY A 512 14.84 -18.27 11.94
C GLY A 512 13.76 -17.38 11.35
N ALA A 513 13.07 -17.80 10.28
CA ALA A 513 12.06 -16.97 9.61
C ALA A 513 10.85 -16.67 10.51
N ARG A 514 10.65 -15.40 10.87
CA ARG A 514 9.61 -14.92 11.79
C ARG A 514 8.57 -13.99 11.15
N ASP A 515 8.99 -13.13 10.23
CA ASP A 515 8.14 -12.18 9.50
C ASP A 515 8.61 -12.06 8.05
N VAL A 516 7.70 -11.65 7.16
CA VAL A 516 8.01 -11.38 5.76
C VAL A 516 7.31 -10.10 5.31
N TYR A 517 8.07 -9.22 4.66
CA TYR A 517 7.57 -8.00 4.02
C TYR A 517 8.02 -7.98 2.57
N VAL A 518 7.08 -7.84 1.63
CA VAL A 518 7.40 -7.83 0.20
C VAL A 518 7.30 -6.42 -0.32
N ALA A 519 8.37 -5.95 -0.96
CA ALA A 519 8.39 -4.68 -1.66
C ALA A 519 8.95 -4.87 -3.09
N ARG A 520 8.10 -4.65 -4.10
CA ARG A 520 8.37 -4.91 -5.51
C ARG A 520 8.90 -6.34 -5.74
N THR A 521 10.15 -6.49 -6.20
CA THR A 521 10.74 -7.80 -6.54
C THR A 521 11.58 -8.41 -5.42
N TYR A 522 11.52 -7.84 -4.20
CA TYR A 522 12.23 -8.38 -3.04
C TYR A 522 11.29 -8.70 -1.88
N ALA A 523 11.52 -9.85 -1.26
CA ALA A 523 10.98 -10.22 0.04
C ALA A 523 12.06 -10.02 1.11
N TYR A 524 11.71 -9.31 2.17
CA TYR A 524 12.55 -9.05 3.35
C TYR A 524 12.02 -9.91 4.48
N VAL A 525 12.83 -10.87 4.94
CA VAL A 525 12.46 -11.81 6.00
C VAL A 525 13.26 -11.49 7.26
N ALA A 526 12.56 -11.28 8.38
CA ALA A 526 13.20 -11.26 9.69
C ALA A 526 13.62 -12.69 10.04
N ASN A 527 14.93 -12.96 10.06
CA ASN A 527 15.52 -14.29 10.16
C ASN A 527 16.17 -14.53 11.55
N GLY A 528 15.59 -13.95 12.60
CA GLY A 528 16.01 -14.15 13.98
C GLY A 528 17.49 -13.79 14.19
N LYS A 529 18.30 -14.81 14.55
CA LYS A 529 19.72 -14.67 14.91
C LYS A 529 20.62 -14.29 13.73
N GLU A 530 20.18 -14.54 12.51
CA GLU A 530 20.96 -14.28 11.30
C GLU A 530 20.67 -12.89 10.70
N GLY A 531 19.91 -12.04 11.40
CA GLY A 531 19.54 -10.71 10.91
C GLY A 531 18.39 -10.80 9.91
N ILE A 532 18.47 -10.05 8.81
CA ILE A 532 17.46 -10.06 7.75
C ILE A 532 17.93 -10.85 6.53
N ALA A 533 17.06 -11.70 5.97
CA ALA A 533 17.28 -12.32 4.68
C ALA A 533 16.57 -11.49 3.60
N ILE A 534 17.29 -11.14 2.54
CA ILE A 534 16.77 -10.43 1.37
C ILE A 534 16.69 -11.44 0.23
N ILE A 535 15.47 -11.70 -0.23
CA ILE A 535 15.18 -12.73 -1.22
C ILE A 535 14.65 -12.06 -2.48
N ASP A 536 15.26 -12.38 -3.60
CA ASP A 536 14.79 -12.03 -4.94
C ASP A 536 13.58 -12.89 -5.29
N VAL A 537 12.45 -12.22 -5.53
CA VAL A 537 11.15 -12.79 -5.88
C VAL A 537 10.64 -12.23 -7.21
N GLU A 538 11.53 -11.78 -8.11
CA GLU A 538 11.16 -11.35 -9.47
C GLU A 538 10.46 -12.48 -10.22
N GLN A 539 10.95 -13.72 -10.08
CA GLN A 539 10.28 -14.95 -10.48
C GLN A 539 9.78 -15.69 -9.22
N PRO A 540 8.54 -15.46 -8.75
CA PRO A 540 8.07 -15.94 -7.44
C PRO A 540 8.09 -17.46 -7.29
N GLU A 541 7.97 -18.21 -8.39
CA GLU A 541 7.99 -19.68 -8.36
C GLU A 541 9.40 -20.26 -8.21
N LYS A 542 10.43 -19.44 -8.40
CA LYS A 542 11.86 -19.79 -8.26
C LYS A 542 12.58 -18.69 -7.47
N PRO A 543 12.20 -18.45 -6.21
CA PRO A 543 12.83 -17.42 -5.41
C PRO A 543 14.31 -17.72 -5.22
N ARG A 544 15.12 -16.69 -5.02
CA ARG A 544 16.57 -16.82 -4.80
C ARG A 544 17.00 -15.98 -3.61
N LEU A 545 17.72 -16.57 -2.67
CA LEU A 545 18.37 -15.80 -1.60
C LEU A 545 19.43 -14.88 -2.25
N ASP A 546 19.23 -13.57 -2.15
CA ASP A 546 20.18 -12.59 -2.68
C ASP A 546 21.30 -12.34 -1.68
N GLN A 547 20.95 -12.09 -0.41
CA GLN A 547 21.91 -11.86 0.67
C GLN A 547 21.26 -12.02 2.05
N ILE A 548 22.10 -12.25 3.07
CA ILE A 548 21.73 -12.13 4.48
C ILE A 548 22.52 -10.95 5.05
N TYR A 549 21.86 -10.11 5.84
CA TYR A 549 22.47 -8.96 6.48
C TYR A 549 22.19 -8.94 7.98
N ASN A 550 23.25 -8.99 8.78
CA ASN A 550 23.17 -8.99 10.25
C ASN A 550 23.94 -7.83 10.92
N ALA A 551 24.46 -6.89 10.12
CA ALA A 551 25.31 -5.77 10.58
C ALA A 551 26.43 -6.21 11.54
N ASP A 552 27.25 -7.18 11.11
CA ASP A 552 28.36 -7.73 11.90
C ASP A 552 27.90 -8.28 13.26
N GLY A 553 26.73 -8.93 13.27
CA GLY A 553 26.12 -9.53 14.46
C GLY A 553 25.32 -8.57 15.35
N LYS A 554 25.19 -7.29 14.97
CA LYS A 554 24.35 -6.31 15.70
C LYS A 554 22.85 -6.53 15.53
N LEU A 555 22.43 -7.20 14.46
CA LEU A 555 21.08 -7.73 14.25
C LEU A 555 21.12 -9.23 14.48
N ASN A 556 20.67 -9.66 15.66
CA ASN A 556 20.76 -11.06 16.09
C ASN A 556 19.52 -11.53 16.85
N ASP A 557 18.42 -10.79 16.75
CA ASP A 557 17.12 -11.14 17.29
C ASP A 557 15.99 -10.50 16.48
N THR A 558 16.05 -10.60 15.16
CA THR A 558 15.04 -9.92 14.33
C THR A 558 13.68 -10.63 14.43
N HIS A 559 12.65 -9.90 14.85
CA HIS A 559 11.26 -10.36 14.93
C HIS A 559 10.43 -9.88 13.75
N GLN A 560 10.62 -8.63 13.32
CA GLN A 560 9.82 -8.03 12.26
C GLN A 560 10.62 -7.06 11.40
N VAL A 561 10.26 -6.94 10.12
CA VAL A 561 10.82 -5.93 9.20
C VAL A 561 9.70 -5.23 8.45
N LYS A 562 9.82 -3.90 8.29
CA LYS A 562 8.96 -3.08 7.42
C LYS A 562 9.83 -2.20 6.53
N VAL A 563 9.44 -2.05 5.27
CA VAL A 563 10.17 -1.24 4.29
C VAL A 563 9.33 -0.02 3.92
N ALA A 564 9.99 1.14 3.79
CA ALA A 564 9.37 2.38 3.38
C ALA A 564 10.37 3.29 2.67
N MET A 565 9.87 4.22 1.87
CA MET A 565 10.66 5.31 1.30
C MET A 565 10.49 6.59 2.09
N THR A 566 11.62 7.27 2.28
CA THR A 566 11.66 8.68 2.68
C THR A 566 12.45 9.42 1.62
N ASN A 567 11.77 10.30 0.90
CA ASN A 567 12.29 11.03 -0.24
C ASN A 567 12.86 10.12 -1.35
N ALA A 568 14.18 10.14 -1.58
CA ALA A 568 14.82 9.39 -2.67
C ALA A 568 15.45 8.06 -2.20
N SER A 569 15.31 7.69 -0.92
CA SER A 569 15.97 6.52 -0.33
C SER A 569 14.95 5.54 0.24
N LEU A 570 15.27 4.25 0.13
CA LEU A 570 14.52 3.15 0.73
C LEU A 570 15.16 2.79 2.07
N PHE A 571 14.33 2.52 3.07
CA PHE A 571 14.74 2.15 4.42
C PHE A 571 14.03 0.88 4.89
N ALA A 572 14.70 0.08 5.70
CA ALA A 572 14.09 -0.99 6.48
C ALA A 572 14.10 -0.62 7.96
N TYR A 573 12.95 -0.79 8.61
CA TYR A 573 12.77 -0.64 10.04
C TYR A 573 12.61 -2.05 10.62
N VAL A 574 13.48 -2.43 11.55
CA VAL A 574 13.59 -3.80 12.06
C VAL A 574 13.34 -3.82 13.56
N ALA A 575 12.36 -4.62 13.98
CA ALA A 575 12.12 -4.94 15.38
C ALA A 575 13.11 -6.05 15.75
N ASP A 576 14.20 -5.71 16.44
CA ASP A 576 15.32 -6.60 16.74
C ASP A 576 15.26 -7.09 18.19
N GLY A 577 14.05 -7.44 18.66
CA GLY A 577 13.81 -8.11 19.94
C GLY A 577 14.48 -7.39 21.10
N ARG A 578 15.35 -8.09 21.81
CA ARG A 578 16.11 -7.53 22.94
C ARG A 578 17.02 -6.34 22.58
N ASN A 579 17.37 -6.14 21.31
CA ASN A 579 18.23 -5.04 20.86
C ASN A 579 17.43 -3.76 20.52
N GLY A 580 16.10 -3.84 20.49
CA GLY A 580 15.21 -2.72 20.19
C GLY A 580 14.99 -2.47 18.69
N LEU A 581 14.78 -1.22 18.30
CA LEU A 581 14.54 -0.83 16.92
C LEU A 581 15.87 -0.57 16.19
N ARG A 582 16.01 -1.10 14.98
CA ARG A 582 17.11 -0.81 14.04
C ARG A 582 16.57 -0.17 12.78
N ILE A 583 17.28 0.80 12.23
CA ILE A 583 16.97 1.42 10.93
C ILE A 583 18.13 1.17 9.98
N LEU A 584 17.81 0.57 8.83
CA LEU A 584 18.75 0.29 7.77
C LEU A 584 18.43 1.17 6.57
N GLN A 585 19.45 1.80 5.97
CA GLN A 585 19.33 2.37 4.64
C GLN A 585 19.54 1.26 3.62
N LEU A 586 18.54 1.01 2.76
CA LEU A 586 18.56 -0.04 1.74
C LEU A 586 19.04 0.48 0.39
N THR A 587 18.71 1.75 0.07
CA THR A 587 19.18 2.42 -1.15
C THR A 587 19.62 3.84 -0.85
N SER A 588 20.59 4.33 -1.61
CA SER A 588 21.08 5.70 -1.50
C SER A 588 21.52 6.23 -2.87
N PRO A 589 21.07 7.42 -3.28
CA PRO A 589 21.59 8.08 -4.47
C PRO A 589 23.11 8.34 -4.43
N GLU A 590 23.66 8.53 -3.24
CA GLU A 590 25.07 8.90 -3.04
C GLU A 590 26.02 7.70 -3.08
N THR A 591 25.55 6.52 -2.67
CA THR A 591 26.40 5.32 -2.53
C THR A 591 26.03 4.20 -3.50
N MET A 592 24.95 4.36 -4.28
CA MET A 592 24.47 3.36 -5.23
C MET A 592 24.16 4.02 -6.58
N PRO A 593 25.03 3.89 -7.58
CA PRO A 593 24.77 4.41 -8.93
C PRO A 593 23.47 3.86 -9.55
N GLU A 594 23.13 2.62 -9.22
CA GLU A 594 21.94 1.89 -9.70
C GLU A 594 20.71 2.05 -8.77
N TYR A 595 20.62 3.13 -7.98
CA TYR A 595 19.45 3.40 -7.12
C TYR A 595 18.15 3.69 -7.90
N ALA A 596 18.27 4.09 -9.18
CA ALA A 596 17.16 4.45 -10.04
C ALA A 596 16.53 3.20 -10.71
N GLY A 597 15.29 3.35 -11.18
CA GLY A 597 14.54 2.27 -11.85
C GLY A 597 13.62 1.47 -10.94
N PHE A 598 12.90 0.50 -11.52
CA PHE A 598 11.81 -0.19 -10.84
C PHE A 598 12.26 -1.06 -9.67
N SER A 599 13.39 -1.77 -9.73
CA SER A 599 13.77 -2.61 -8.59
C SER A 599 15.27 -2.58 -8.34
N PRO A 600 15.80 -1.46 -7.80
CA PRO A 600 17.22 -1.38 -7.48
C PRO A 600 17.59 -2.44 -6.44
N ARG A 601 18.72 -3.13 -6.62
CA ARG A 601 19.20 -4.14 -5.66
C ARG A 601 19.53 -3.47 -4.31
N PRO A 602 18.93 -3.90 -3.19
CA PRO A 602 19.23 -3.33 -1.87
C PRO A 602 20.69 -3.51 -1.45
N ARG A 603 21.31 -2.51 -0.83
CA ARG A 603 22.58 -2.65 -0.09
C ARG A 603 22.39 -2.14 1.34
N PRO A 604 21.92 -3.00 2.26
CA PRO A 604 21.58 -2.58 3.62
C PRO A 604 22.80 -2.04 4.38
N ALA A 605 22.61 -0.90 5.06
CA ALA A 605 23.55 -0.34 6.00
C ALA A 605 22.82 0.09 7.28
N LEU A 606 23.28 -0.38 8.45
CA LEU A 606 22.76 0.05 9.74
C LEU A 606 23.14 1.51 9.99
N ILE A 607 22.13 2.38 10.04
CA ILE A 607 22.33 3.83 10.18
C ILE A 607 21.86 4.39 11.52
N ALA A 608 20.90 3.74 12.18
CA ALA A 608 20.38 4.21 13.47
C ALA A 608 19.87 3.06 14.34
N THR A 609 19.92 3.26 15.65
CA THR A 609 19.49 2.28 16.66
C THR A 609 18.72 2.93 17.79
N PHE A 610 17.70 2.27 18.33
CA PHE A 610 16.97 2.71 19.51
C PHE A 610 16.75 1.53 20.45
N LYS A 611 17.13 1.68 21.73
CA LYS A 611 16.83 0.68 22.75
C LYS A 611 15.41 0.91 23.27
N THR A 612 14.50 0.01 22.89
CA THR A 612 13.14 -0.04 23.42
C THR A 612 13.13 -0.45 24.90
N LYS A 613 12.04 -0.13 25.59
CA LYS A 613 11.84 -0.50 27.00
C LYS A 613 11.79 -2.01 27.22
N GLY A 614 11.00 -2.70 26.43
CA GLY A 614 10.95 -4.16 26.37
C GLY A 614 11.51 -4.67 25.05
N GLU A 615 11.20 -5.92 24.70
CA GLU A 615 11.60 -6.50 23.42
C GLU A 615 10.81 -5.86 22.28
N ALA A 616 11.49 -5.41 21.23
CA ALA A 616 10.84 -4.95 20.01
C ALA A 616 10.28 -6.15 19.24
N LEU A 617 8.97 -6.38 19.36
CA LEU A 617 8.26 -7.52 18.76
C LEU A 617 7.71 -7.21 17.37
N ALA A 618 7.19 -6.00 17.18
CA ALA A 618 6.57 -5.59 15.92
C ALA A 618 6.68 -4.07 15.69
N ILE A 619 6.54 -3.66 14.43
CA ILE A 619 6.53 -2.27 13.97
C ILE A 619 5.27 -2.08 13.13
N SER A 620 4.60 -0.93 13.32
CA SER A 620 3.45 -0.58 12.50
C SER A 620 3.80 -0.61 11.02
N LYS A 621 2.89 -1.14 10.19
CA LYS A 621 3.02 -1.03 8.74
C LYS A 621 3.07 0.47 8.34
N PRO A 622 3.98 0.87 7.44
CA PRO A 622 4.02 2.23 6.89
C PRO A 622 2.81 2.49 5.99
N LEU A 623 2.44 3.78 5.86
CA LEU A 623 1.29 4.23 5.08
C LEU A 623 1.41 3.82 3.62
N ASP A 624 0.38 3.15 3.10
CA ASP A 624 0.27 2.75 1.70
C ASP A 624 0.15 3.99 0.79
N ARG A 625 1.02 4.13 -0.21
CA ARG A 625 1.06 5.33 -1.08
C ARG A 625 0.79 5.07 -2.55
N ASP A 626 1.05 3.86 -3.01
CA ASP A 626 0.86 3.43 -4.41
C ASP A 626 -0.37 2.54 -4.60
N ARG A 627 -1.25 2.50 -3.60
CA ARG A 627 -2.45 1.68 -3.60
C ARG A 627 -3.72 2.52 -3.80
N ALA A 628 -4.51 2.16 -4.81
CA ALA A 628 -5.80 2.77 -5.11
C ALA A 628 -6.96 1.78 -5.15
N VAL A 629 -6.65 0.49 -5.25
CA VAL A 629 -7.60 -0.62 -5.28
C VAL A 629 -7.05 -1.80 -4.47
N ASP A 630 -7.93 -2.62 -3.91
CA ASP A 630 -7.53 -3.89 -3.32
C ASP A 630 -7.57 -5.06 -4.33
N GLU A 631 -7.16 -6.24 -3.88
CA GLU A 631 -7.08 -7.45 -4.69
C GLU A 631 -8.46 -7.94 -5.16
N SER A 632 -9.54 -7.46 -4.54
CA SER A 632 -10.94 -7.74 -4.90
C SER A 632 -11.56 -6.64 -5.77
N GLY A 633 -10.78 -5.65 -6.21
CA GLY A 633 -11.28 -4.56 -7.06
C GLY A 633 -12.03 -3.45 -6.33
N ASN A 634 -12.03 -3.43 -4.99
CA ASN A 634 -12.64 -2.34 -4.25
C ASN A 634 -11.73 -1.12 -4.29
N GLN A 635 -12.29 0.00 -4.74
CA GLN A 635 -11.59 1.28 -4.73
C GLN A 635 -11.35 1.75 -3.29
N ILE A 636 -10.16 2.25 -3.00
CA ILE A 636 -9.78 2.79 -1.67
C ILE A 636 -9.29 4.23 -1.71
N SER A 637 -8.87 4.73 -2.87
CA SER A 637 -8.31 6.07 -3.02
C SER A 637 -9.12 6.93 -3.99
N VAL A 638 -9.12 8.24 -3.75
CA VAL A 638 -9.88 9.20 -4.56
C VAL A 638 -9.24 9.44 -5.93
N PHE A 639 -10.09 9.63 -6.94
CA PHE A 639 -9.69 10.07 -8.28
C PHE A 639 -10.26 11.47 -8.54
N GLY A 640 -9.47 12.37 -9.11
CA GLY A 640 -9.84 13.78 -9.29
C GLY A 640 -10.66 14.09 -10.54
N ARG A 641 -11.06 13.10 -11.34
CA ARG A 641 -11.99 13.26 -12.46
C ARG A 641 -13.26 12.45 -12.20
N ARG A 642 -14.42 13.04 -12.44
CA ARG A 642 -15.72 12.36 -12.32
C ARG A 642 -15.77 11.13 -13.24
N GLY A 643 -16.08 9.98 -12.68
CA GLY A 643 -16.13 8.68 -13.36
C GLY A 643 -14.79 7.96 -13.48
N ALA A 644 -13.66 8.65 -13.24
CA ALA A 644 -12.36 8.01 -13.26
C ALA A 644 -12.16 7.15 -12.00
N ARG A 645 -11.52 5.98 -12.16
CA ARG A 645 -11.36 4.99 -11.10
C ARG A 645 -10.28 3.96 -11.44
N PRO A 646 -9.77 3.19 -10.46
CA PRO A 646 -9.04 1.98 -10.80
C PRO A 646 -9.94 0.97 -11.51
N PHE A 647 -9.35 -0.07 -12.09
CA PHE A 647 -10.11 -1.22 -12.57
C PHE A 647 -10.86 -1.90 -11.43
N ASN A 648 -12.03 -2.47 -11.73
CA ASN A 648 -12.67 -3.43 -10.83
C ASN A 648 -12.15 -4.85 -11.10
N PHE A 649 -12.56 -5.81 -10.28
CA PHE A 649 -12.06 -7.19 -10.37
C PHE A 649 -12.28 -7.83 -11.76
N ASP A 650 -13.50 -7.75 -12.30
CA ASP A 650 -13.83 -8.34 -13.60
C ASP A 650 -13.05 -7.69 -14.76
N GLU A 651 -12.76 -6.40 -14.68
CA GLU A 651 -11.90 -5.72 -15.65
C GLU A 651 -10.44 -6.19 -15.55
N MET A 652 -9.91 -6.32 -14.34
CA MET A 652 -8.56 -6.85 -14.12
C MET A 652 -8.43 -8.28 -14.66
N LEU A 653 -9.38 -9.15 -14.34
CA LEU A 653 -9.36 -10.53 -14.83
C LEU A 653 -9.49 -10.60 -16.34
N ARG A 654 -10.41 -9.84 -16.97
CA ARG A 654 -10.53 -9.79 -18.44
C ARG A 654 -9.26 -9.31 -19.12
N MET A 655 -8.52 -8.39 -18.50
CA MET A 655 -7.25 -7.91 -19.02
C MET A 655 -6.13 -8.96 -18.93
N LEU A 656 -6.14 -9.78 -17.88
CA LEU A 656 -5.01 -10.63 -17.54
C LEU A 656 -5.23 -12.12 -17.82
N ARG A 657 -6.45 -12.55 -18.14
CA ARG A 657 -6.79 -13.96 -18.36
C ARG A 657 -7.59 -14.17 -19.63
N THR A 658 -7.42 -15.34 -20.22
CA THR A 658 -8.15 -15.75 -21.44
C THR A 658 -9.65 -15.97 -21.16
N ASN A 659 -10.44 -16.17 -22.22
CA ASN A 659 -11.87 -16.49 -22.13
C ASN A 659 -12.65 -15.48 -21.26
N ASP A 660 -12.51 -14.19 -21.57
CA ASP A 660 -13.15 -13.08 -20.84
C ASP A 660 -12.93 -13.14 -19.32
N GLY A 661 -11.68 -13.39 -18.91
CA GLY A 661 -11.28 -13.38 -17.51
C GLY A 661 -11.47 -14.71 -16.75
N LYS A 662 -11.96 -15.76 -17.42
CA LYS A 662 -12.29 -17.04 -16.79
C LYS A 662 -11.28 -18.16 -17.06
N GLY A 663 -10.44 -18.03 -18.09
CA GLY A 663 -9.45 -19.02 -18.51
C GLY A 663 -8.08 -18.86 -17.83
N ASP A 664 -7.04 -19.42 -18.42
CA ASP A 664 -5.68 -19.31 -17.86
C ASP A 664 -5.12 -17.88 -17.92
N TRP A 665 -4.03 -17.64 -17.21
CA TRP A 665 -3.27 -16.39 -17.34
C TRP A 665 -2.87 -16.16 -18.79
N PHE A 666 -3.23 -14.98 -19.31
CA PHE A 666 -2.86 -14.57 -20.64
C PHE A 666 -1.40 -14.11 -20.62
N THR A 667 -0.53 -14.94 -21.19
CA THR A 667 0.91 -14.68 -21.24
C THR A 667 1.34 -14.14 -22.59
N VAL A 668 2.32 -13.24 -22.59
CA VAL A 668 2.78 -12.53 -23.79
C VAL A 668 4.30 -12.51 -23.92
N THR A 669 4.76 -12.36 -25.16
CA THR A 669 6.12 -11.96 -25.54
C THR A 669 6.08 -10.58 -26.18
N ASP A 670 7.15 -9.80 -26.05
CA ASP A 670 7.22 -8.45 -26.66
C ASP A 670 7.52 -8.47 -28.17
N ALA A 671 7.77 -9.65 -28.73
CA ALA A 671 7.89 -9.89 -30.16
C ALA A 671 6.69 -10.73 -30.65
N PRO A 672 6.22 -10.51 -31.90
CA PRO A 672 5.19 -11.34 -32.51
C PRO A 672 5.67 -12.79 -32.66
N LEU A 673 4.80 -13.74 -32.35
CA LEU A 673 5.08 -15.18 -32.51
C LEU A 673 4.81 -15.68 -33.94
N ASN A 674 3.98 -14.96 -34.70
CA ASN A 674 3.56 -15.32 -36.06
C ASN A 674 3.94 -14.21 -37.05
N PRO A 675 4.13 -14.52 -38.34
CA PRO A 675 4.33 -13.50 -39.37
C PRO A 675 3.08 -12.62 -39.53
N PRO A 676 3.24 -11.36 -40.00
CA PRO A 676 2.10 -10.49 -40.27
C PRO A 676 1.25 -11.06 -41.41
N LYS A 677 -0.07 -10.88 -41.32
CA LYS A 677 -0.98 -11.02 -42.44
C LYS A 677 -0.56 -10.05 -43.55
N SER A 678 -0.61 -10.55 -44.78
CA SER A 678 -0.29 -9.83 -46.00
C SER A 678 -1.22 -8.66 -46.21
#